data_AF-K0ETV6-F1
#
_entry.id   AF-K0ETV6-F1
#
_cell.length_a   1.000
_cell.length_b   1.000
_cell.length_c   1.000
_cell.angle_alpha   90.00
_cell.angle_beta   90.00
_cell.angle_gamma   90.00
#
_symmetry.space_group_name_H-M   'P 1'
#
loop_
_entity.id
_entity.type
_entity.pdbx_description
1 polymer ?
#
loop_
_entity_poly.entity_id
_entity_poly.type
_entity_poly.pdbx_seq_one_letter_code
_entity_poly.pdbx_strand_id
1 'polypeptide(L)'
;MVLASTYVPPDGVVAAYLLHRLLSSGDSTGVAWHSVFVNSGVEALGTVAKYLRNRHNRRAGAGHCRILVLDPTETAYYAFGHAVPGLRALIADGMRIVGSAEEFSGLLVTEWDAYVVVLDGLSADEAAALRGTLAAERAKGCPVAWGLLGSEGALAFWRAAATCADLAFLGEVCVGNEMPCGTVSFTRDMFALWNNTMDSIAHVSTFGGNGLAMQMLCETVIRWRPTARHERAAIERMRHSGAIRSARLRMHANTWQTRAIDLAAINVTFDRAEGVTYRRGTRAYTDLASGTGPAFRGHNVQSVEVIRTAGAGDETSRLESELARLTGLPFLLPAVSGQSAVDNAVLTALCCRPGRTTVLTLRGNYSGKGPLSLALSRTSSFFRDRDHNAFSPYPVDVLEVAPEDTAALRQALRRDDIALVWLELVQGYDCLEISPGVLDEIERHRASTGFLVGVDEIFSGFWRCDIDHFLTCTGRGFRPDLVALSKALSDALIPIGATLLSAAVFEQLSQAAPDTAWWLRTHYRNEQAAGLARAAIAAAEPDRHRAPQVAAAMEEMLRRAARAPLFAGYRRVGLLGRLVLSPRAIGAQPRPSVQNYAEAVIARLIMRRCGAITLQLRIAPSTAGADADELIAAMSRVGEFLERLPRWTVDRTTLGAAAGTIGREIAAGIARMREGYGDRKARSPG
;
A
#
# COMPACT_ATOMS: atom_id res chain seq x y z
N MET A 1 4.39 -0.15 17.82
CA MET A 1 5.17 -1.40 17.77
C MET A 1 4.45 -2.46 16.93
N VAL A 2 4.59 -2.46 15.60
CA VAL A 2 3.94 -3.45 14.69
C VAL A 2 4.83 -3.78 13.50
N LEU A 3 4.74 -5.03 13.04
CA LEU A 3 5.64 -5.68 12.11
C LEU A 3 4.89 -6.52 11.06
N ALA A 4 5.51 -6.58 9.87
CA ALA A 4 5.21 -7.33 8.65
C ALA A 4 3.78 -7.30 8.09
N SER A 5 3.69 -6.91 6.82
CA SER A 5 2.51 -6.70 5.97
C SER A 5 1.51 -7.87 5.83
N THR A 6 1.77 -9.01 6.48
CA THR A 6 0.88 -10.18 6.50
C THR A 6 0.21 -10.41 7.86
N TYR A 7 0.56 -9.64 8.88
CA TYR A 7 -0.06 -9.70 10.19
C TYR A 7 -1.11 -8.61 10.37
N VAL A 8 -2.22 -8.99 11.00
CA VAL A 8 -3.28 -8.05 11.36
C VAL A 8 -3.16 -7.78 12.85
N PRO A 9 -2.73 -6.56 13.25
CA PRO A 9 -2.65 -6.22 14.65
C PRO A 9 -4.06 -6.23 15.28
N PRO A 10 -4.16 -6.49 16.59
CA PRO A 10 -5.43 -6.39 17.32
C PRO A 10 -6.21 -5.12 16.99
N ASP A 11 -5.51 -3.97 16.98
CA ASP A 11 -6.13 -2.67 16.74
C ASP A 11 -6.71 -2.52 15.33
N GLY A 12 -6.15 -3.18 14.31
CA GLY A 12 -6.73 -3.14 12.96
C GLY A 12 -8.13 -3.77 12.90
N VAL A 13 -8.35 -4.87 13.64
CA VAL A 13 -9.68 -5.50 13.71
C VAL A 13 -10.63 -4.72 14.60
N VAL A 14 -10.11 -4.17 15.71
CA VAL A 14 -10.90 -3.31 16.60
C VAL A 14 -11.36 -2.06 15.84
N ALA A 15 -10.49 -1.41 15.07
CA ALA A 15 -10.81 -0.26 14.25
C ALA A 15 -11.91 -0.59 13.23
N ALA A 16 -11.77 -1.70 12.50
CA ALA A 16 -12.78 -2.13 11.53
C ALA A 16 -14.15 -2.39 12.19
N TYR A 17 -14.15 -3.04 13.35
CA TYR A 17 -15.36 -3.24 14.14
C TYR A 17 -15.96 -1.91 14.61
N LEU A 18 -15.15 -1.00 15.13
CA LEU A 18 -15.61 0.31 15.63
C LEU A 18 -16.20 1.16 14.50
N LEU A 19 -15.57 1.20 13.32
CA LEU A 19 -16.11 1.86 12.14
C LEU A 19 -17.43 1.24 11.70
N HIS A 20 -17.53 -0.09 11.67
CA HIS A 20 -18.81 -0.76 11.45
C HIS A 20 -19.87 -0.28 12.45
N ARG A 21 -19.57 -0.21 13.76
CA ARG A 21 -20.52 0.26 14.78
C ARG A 21 -20.87 1.74 14.66
N LEU A 22 -19.93 2.56 14.20
CA LEU A 22 -20.15 3.99 13.96
C LEU A 22 -21.13 4.22 12.80
N LEU A 23 -21.02 3.42 11.74
CA LEU A 23 -21.79 3.56 10.50
C LEU A 23 -23.13 2.82 10.51
N SER A 24 -23.29 1.81 11.35
CA SER A 24 -24.40 0.86 11.33
C SER A 24 -25.64 1.28 12.12
N SER A 25 -26.08 2.54 12.06
CA SER A 25 -27.23 3.07 12.82
C SER A 25 -28.46 2.15 12.81
N GLY A 26 -28.61 1.29 13.83
CA GLY A 26 -29.73 0.35 13.96
C GLY A 26 -29.57 -1.03 13.29
N ASP A 27 -28.54 -1.25 12.48
CA ASP A 27 -28.32 -2.55 11.83
C ASP A 27 -28.03 -3.65 12.86
N SER A 28 -28.67 -4.80 12.65
CA SER A 28 -28.62 -5.99 13.51
C SER A 28 -27.92 -7.18 12.85
N THR A 29 -27.49 -7.05 11.58
CA THR A 29 -26.79 -8.13 10.88
C THR A 29 -25.38 -8.35 11.41
N GLY A 30 -24.78 -7.30 11.99
CA GLY A 30 -23.42 -7.32 12.53
C GLY A 30 -22.34 -7.44 11.45
N VAL A 31 -22.66 -7.17 10.17
CA VAL A 31 -21.75 -7.26 9.01
C VAL A 31 -22.05 -6.23 7.91
N ALA A 32 -22.81 -5.17 8.20
CA ALA A 32 -23.21 -4.20 7.18
C ALA A 32 -22.04 -3.48 6.50
N TRP A 33 -20.92 -3.30 7.19
CA TRP A 33 -19.80 -2.49 6.71
C TRP A 33 -18.48 -3.24 6.79
N HIS A 34 -17.69 -3.13 5.73
CA HIS A 34 -16.33 -3.67 5.64
C HIS A 34 -15.36 -2.51 5.41
N SER A 35 -14.32 -2.39 6.22
CA SER A 35 -13.36 -1.29 6.17
C SER A 35 -11.97 -1.76 5.73
N VAL A 36 -11.31 -0.92 4.94
CA VAL A 36 -9.90 -1.02 4.57
C VAL A 36 -9.17 0.25 5.01
N PHE A 37 -7.86 0.16 5.19
CA PHE A 37 -7.06 1.24 5.79
C PHE A 37 -5.93 1.66 4.87
N VAL A 38 -5.76 2.96 4.72
CA VAL A 38 -4.80 3.59 3.83
C VAL A 38 -3.99 4.64 4.61
N ASN A 39 -3.01 5.28 3.99
CA ASN A 39 -2.12 6.22 4.69
C ASN A 39 -2.55 7.69 4.56
N SER A 40 -3.59 8.03 3.80
CA SER A 40 -4.13 9.41 3.73
C SER A 40 -5.57 9.48 3.22
N GLY A 41 -6.19 10.65 3.34
CA GLY A 41 -7.45 10.99 2.69
C GLY A 41 -7.38 10.90 1.15
N VAL A 42 -6.27 11.29 0.54
CA VAL A 42 -6.04 11.11 -0.91
C VAL A 42 -6.02 9.64 -1.31
N GLU A 43 -5.33 8.79 -0.54
CA GLU A 43 -5.34 7.34 -0.82
C GLU A 43 -6.74 6.74 -0.64
N ALA A 44 -7.54 7.31 0.26
CA ALA A 44 -8.92 6.88 0.51
C ALA A 44 -9.81 7.27 -0.68
N LEU A 45 -9.74 8.52 -1.13
CA LEU A 45 -10.38 9.03 -2.35
C LEU A 45 -10.00 8.19 -3.58
N GLY A 46 -8.71 7.94 -3.78
CA GLY A 46 -8.21 7.11 -4.88
C GLY A 46 -8.73 5.67 -4.82
N THR A 47 -8.86 5.11 -3.62
CA THR A 47 -9.45 3.78 -3.42
C THR A 47 -10.93 3.75 -3.77
N VAL A 48 -11.69 4.79 -3.42
CA VAL A 48 -13.10 4.96 -3.81
C VAL A 48 -13.25 5.04 -5.33
N ALA A 49 -12.51 5.94 -5.98
CA ALA A 49 -12.56 6.10 -7.45
C ALA A 49 -12.24 4.80 -8.19
N LYS A 50 -11.18 4.11 -7.77
CA LYS A 50 -10.77 2.81 -8.31
C LYS A 50 -11.85 1.75 -8.14
N TYR A 51 -12.49 1.69 -6.98
CA TYR A 51 -13.57 0.75 -6.72
C TYR A 51 -14.77 1.02 -7.65
N LEU A 52 -15.19 2.28 -7.77
CA LEU A 52 -16.31 2.67 -8.63
C LEU A 52 -16.05 2.32 -10.10
N ARG A 53 -14.84 2.59 -10.61
CA ARG A 53 -14.42 2.18 -11.96
C ARG A 53 -14.48 0.66 -12.14
N ASN A 54 -13.93 -0.11 -11.20
CA ASN A 54 -13.99 -1.58 -11.26
C ASN A 54 -15.43 -2.10 -11.28
N ARG A 55 -16.30 -1.53 -10.44
CA ARG A 55 -17.70 -1.90 -10.40
C ARG A 55 -18.40 -1.64 -11.74
N HIS A 56 -18.21 -0.46 -12.32
CA HIS A 56 -18.77 -0.12 -13.63
C HIS A 56 -18.22 -1.04 -14.71
N ASN A 57 -16.90 -1.18 -14.80
CA ASN A 57 -16.23 -1.93 -15.86
C ASN A 57 -16.62 -3.41 -15.88
N ARG A 58 -16.88 -4.01 -14.71
CA ARG A 58 -17.38 -5.39 -14.63
C ARG A 58 -18.81 -5.58 -15.10
N ARG A 59 -19.62 -4.53 -15.13
CA ARG A 59 -21.04 -4.58 -15.47
C ARG A 59 -21.32 -4.10 -16.89
N ALA A 60 -20.68 -3.01 -17.29
CA ALA A 60 -20.98 -2.28 -18.52
C ALA A 60 -19.84 -2.34 -19.56
N GLY A 61 -18.71 -2.97 -19.23
CA GLY A 61 -17.51 -2.97 -20.07
C GLY A 61 -16.54 -1.85 -19.69
N ALA A 62 -15.27 -2.02 -20.04
CA ALA A 62 -14.19 -1.15 -19.57
C ALA A 62 -14.16 0.21 -20.28
N GLY A 63 -13.61 1.22 -19.59
CA GLY A 63 -13.11 2.46 -20.20
C GLY A 63 -14.07 3.66 -20.23
N HIS A 64 -15.30 3.54 -19.70
CA HIS A 64 -16.32 4.59 -19.86
C HIS A 64 -16.94 5.08 -18.55
N CYS A 65 -16.43 4.63 -17.40
CA CYS A 65 -17.00 5.01 -16.10
C CYS A 65 -16.91 6.52 -15.85
N ARG A 66 -18.07 7.17 -15.68
CA ARG A 66 -18.22 8.59 -15.40
C ARG A 66 -18.50 8.84 -13.92
N ILE A 67 -17.62 9.60 -13.25
CA ILE A 67 -17.73 9.90 -11.82
C ILE A 67 -17.82 11.41 -11.62
N LEU A 68 -18.86 11.87 -10.93
CA LEU A 68 -18.96 13.26 -10.48
C LEU A 68 -18.48 13.37 -9.04
N VAL A 69 -17.52 14.26 -8.80
CA VAL A 69 -16.89 14.49 -7.51
C VAL A 69 -17.16 15.92 -7.07
N LEU A 70 -17.79 16.09 -5.91
CA LEU A 70 -17.78 17.35 -5.17
C LEU A 70 -16.63 17.33 -4.18
N ASP A 71 -15.67 18.23 -4.36
CA ASP A 71 -14.55 18.41 -3.45
C ASP A 71 -14.18 19.89 -3.30
N PRO A 72 -14.77 20.59 -2.31
CA PRO A 72 -14.45 21.98 -2.01
C PRO A 72 -13.02 22.21 -1.53
N THR A 73 -12.29 21.15 -1.14
CA THR A 73 -10.90 21.26 -0.69
C THR A 73 -9.89 21.26 -1.83
N GLU A 74 -10.35 20.98 -3.05
CA GLU A 74 -9.53 20.78 -4.26
C GLU A 74 -8.53 19.61 -4.15
N THR A 75 -8.61 18.78 -3.10
CA THR A 75 -7.68 17.66 -2.88
C THR A 75 -7.66 16.71 -4.08
N ALA A 76 -8.82 16.27 -4.56
CA ALA A 76 -8.95 15.42 -5.74
C ALA A 76 -8.49 16.13 -7.01
N TYR A 77 -8.70 17.44 -7.12
CA TYR A 77 -8.30 18.24 -8.28
C TYR A 77 -6.78 18.20 -8.49
N TYR A 78 -6.01 18.41 -7.43
CA TYR A 78 -4.55 18.26 -7.48
C TYR A 78 -4.11 16.80 -7.54
N ALA A 79 -4.60 15.96 -6.63
CA ALA A 79 -4.11 14.58 -6.47
C ALA A 79 -4.37 13.69 -7.69
N PHE A 80 -5.40 13.97 -8.49
CA PHE A 80 -5.74 13.17 -9.68
C PHE A 80 -5.30 13.85 -10.99
N GLY A 81 -4.53 14.93 -10.90
CA GLY A 81 -3.90 15.60 -12.04
C GLY A 81 -4.83 16.52 -12.84
N HIS A 82 -5.99 16.91 -12.31
CA HIS A 82 -6.86 17.88 -12.99
C HIS A 82 -6.27 19.29 -12.99
N ALA A 83 -5.37 19.58 -12.04
CA ALA A 83 -4.57 20.79 -12.01
C ALA A 83 -3.42 20.84 -13.04
N VAL A 84 -3.08 19.71 -13.69
CA VAL A 84 -1.98 19.67 -14.67
C VAL A 84 -2.38 20.44 -15.93
N PRO A 85 -1.61 21.46 -16.35
CA PRO A 85 -1.96 22.30 -17.50
C PRO A 85 -2.20 21.50 -18.78
N GLY A 86 -3.42 21.64 -19.34
CA GLY A 86 -3.81 21.04 -20.62
C GLY A 86 -4.10 19.54 -20.60
N LEU A 87 -3.82 18.81 -19.51
CA LEU A 87 -3.94 17.35 -19.45
C LEU A 87 -5.38 16.87 -19.75
N ARG A 88 -6.38 17.56 -19.20
CA ARG A 88 -7.81 17.23 -19.34
C ARG A 88 -8.36 17.39 -20.75
N ALA A 89 -7.71 18.18 -21.59
CA ALA A 89 -8.07 18.30 -23.00
C ALA A 89 -7.57 17.11 -23.83
N LEU A 90 -6.59 16.35 -23.31
CA LEU A 90 -5.92 15.26 -24.00
C LEU A 90 -6.33 13.89 -23.45
N ILE A 91 -6.55 13.78 -22.13
CA ILE A 91 -6.96 12.53 -21.47
C ILE A 91 -8.33 12.69 -20.81
N ALA A 92 -9.28 11.87 -21.26
CA ALA A 92 -10.58 11.71 -20.64
C ALA A 92 -10.54 10.60 -19.57
N ASP A 93 -10.32 10.97 -18.31
CA ASP A 93 -10.31 10.05 -17.16
C ASP A 93 -11.72 9.70 -16.62
N GLY A 94 -12.78 10.11 -17.31
CA GLY A 94 -14.16 9.93 -16.88
C GLY A 94 -14.58 10.67 -15.60
N MET A 95 -13.73 11.50 -15.01
CA MET A 95 -14.05 12.22 -13.77
C MET A 95 -14.37 13.68 -14.04
N ARG A 96 -15.37 14.22 -13.34
CA ARG A 96 -15.59 15.66 -13.24
C ARG A 96 -15.50 16.04 -11.78
N ILE A 97 -14.58 16.94 -11.45
CA ILE A 97 -14.36 17.44 -10.09
C ILE A 97 -14.85 18.88 -10.06
N VAL A 98 -15.69 19.20 -9.07
CA VAL A 98 -16.27 20.52 -8.87
C VAL A 98 -16.09 20.96 -7.42
N GLY A 99 -15.94 22.26 -7.21
CA GLY A 99 -15.63 22.83 -5.89
C GLY A 99 -16.86 23.29 -5.09
N SER A 100 -18.04 23.39 -5.72
CA SER A 100 -19.24 23.93 -5.06
C SER A 100 -20.45 22.99 -5.16
N ALA A 101 -21.29 23.02 -4.13
CA ALA A 101 -22.53 22.26 -4.09
C ALA A 101 -23.53 22.71 -5.19
N GLU A 102 -23.50 23.98 -5.57
CA GLU A 102 -24.30 24.54 -6.65
C GLU A 102 -23.91 23.94 -8.01
N GLU A 103 -22.63 23.97 -8.38
CA GLU A 103 -22.15 23.39 -9.64
C GLU A 103 -22.42 21.87 -9.67
N PHE A 104 -22.17 21.19 -8.56
CA PHE A 104 -22.46 19.76 -8.44
C PHE A 104 -23.93 19.46 -8.69
N SER A 105 -24.84 20.21 -8.06
CA SER A 105 -26.29 20.04 -8.22
C SER A 105 -26.74 20.32 -9.65
N GLY A 106 -26.18 21.35 -10.29
CA GLY A 106 -26.43 21.67 -11.69
C GLY A 106 -26.03 20.55 -12.65
N LEU A 107 -25.01 19.75 -12.31
CA LEU A 107 -24.54 18.63 -13.12
C LEU A 107 -25.30 17.32 -12.89
N LEU A 108 -26.14 17.23 -11.85
CA LEU A 108 -26.94 16.02 -11.56
C LEU A 108 -27.98 15.71 -12.64
N VAL A 109 -28.34 16.69 -13.48
CA VAL A 109 -29.23 16.47 -14.64
C VAL A 109 -28.56 15.61 -15.73
N THR A 110 -27.25 15.44 -15.67
CA THR A 110 -26.50 14.57 -16.57
C THR A 110 -26.44 13.16 -16.00
N GLU A 111 -26.46 12.12 -16.85
CA GLU A 111 -26.22 10.76 -16.38
C GLU A 111 -24.77 10.57 -15.94
N TRP A 112 -24.58 10.08 -14.71
CA TRP A 112 -23.28 9.70 -14.12
C TRP A 112 -23.37 8.27 -13.58
N ASP A 113 -22.25 7.55 -13.60
CA ASP A 113 -22.18 6.18 -13.09
C ASP A 113 -21.96 6.12 -11.58
N ALA A 114 -21.44 7.19 -10.98
CA ALA A 114 -21.19 7.29 -9.54
C ALA A 114 -21.02 8.73 -9.07
N TYR A 115 -21.26 8.93 -7.77
CA TYR A 115 -21.11 10.21 -7.11
C TYR A 115 -20.18 10.11 -5.90
N VAL A 116 -19.29 11.08 -5.73
CA VAL A 116 -18.39 11.19 -4.58
C VAL A 116 -18.52 12.59 -4.00
N VAL A 117 -18.71 12.68 -2.68
CA VAL A 117 -18.81 13.96 -1.97
C VAL A 117 -17.80 14.02 -0.84
N VAL A 118 -16.92 15.00 -0.87
CA VAL A 118 -16.09 15.43 0.27
C VAL A 118 -16.86 16.51 1.02
N LEU A 119 -17.11 16.29 2.31
CA LEU A 119 -17.92 17.20 3.13
C LEU A 119 -17.13 18.39 3.68
N ASP A 120 -15.81 18.32 3.67
CA ASP A 120 -14.94 19.40 4.12
C ASP A 120 -15.23 20.68 3.33
N GLY A 121 -15.53 21.77 4.04
CA GLY A 121 -15.87 23.06 3.45
C GLY A 121 -17.34 23.27 3.11
N LEU A 122 -18.20 22.24 3.17
CA LEU A 122 -19.64 22.39 2.97
C LEU A 122 -20.36 22.88 4.22
N SER A 123 -21.37 23.72 4.04
CA SER A 123 -22.31 24.10 5.09
C SER A 123 -23.27 22.96 5.43
N ALA A 124 -23.91 23.08 6.59
CA ALA A 124 -24.91 22.12 7.06
C ALA A 124 -26.10 21.98 6.08
N ASP A 125 -26.54 23.12 5.52
CA ASP A 125 -27.70 23.18 4.62
C ASP A 125 -27.37 22.56 3.26
N GLU A 126 -26.18 22.84 2.71
CA GLU A 126 -25.69 22.20 1.48
C GLU A 126 -25.58 20.69 1.63
N ALA A 127 -24.96 20.23 2.73
CA ALA A 127 -24.82 18.80 3.00
C ALA A 127 -26.20 18.11 3.16
N ALA A 128 -27.16 18.76 3.83
CA ALA A 128 -28.50 18.23 4.00
C ALA A 128 -29.28 18.15 2.67
N ALA A 129 -29.19 19.18 1.84
CA ALA A 129 -29.83 19.23 0.52
C ALA A 129 -29.28 18.13 -0.40
N LEU A 130 -27.95 18.03 -0.51
CA LEU A 130 -27.29 17.01 -1.33
C LEU A 130 -27.65 15.58 -0.89
N ARG A 131 -27.81 15.36 0.41
CA ARG A 131 -28.22 14.06 0.94
C ARG A 131 -29.56 13.59 0.39
N GLY A 132 -30.54 14.50 0.28
CA GLY A 132 -31.85 14.20 -0.28
C GLY A 132 -31.76 13.80 -1.75
N THR A 133 -31.03 14.58 -2.54
CA THR A 133 -30.90 14.34 -3.99
C THR A 133 -30.11 13.06 -4.28
N LEU A 134 -28.98 12.85 -3.61
CA LEU A 134 -28.15 11.67 -3.83
C LEU A 134 -28.79 10.38 -3.31
N ALA A 135 -29.69 10.45 -2.32
CA ALA A 135 -30.49 9.30 -1.94
C ALA A 135 -31.41 8.83 -3.08
N ALA A 136 -31.93 9.75 -3.90
CA ALA A 136 -32.73 9.41 -5.08
C ALA A 136 -31.88 8.76 -6.19
N GLU A 137 -30.68 9.30 -6.46
CA GLU A 137 -29.75 8.67 -7.43
C GLU A 137 -29.31 7.29 -6.97
N ARG A 138 -29.02 7.13 -5.67
CA ARG A 138 -28.71 5.83 -5.08
C ARG A 138 -29.84 4.82 -5.24
N ALA A 139 -31.09 5.24 -5.11
CA ALA A 139 -32.26 4.37 -5.31
C ALA A 139 -32.38 3.87 -6.75
N LYS A 140 -31.81 4.57 -7.74
CA LYS A 140 -31.71 4.13 -9.15
C LYS A 140 -30.57 3.12 -9.38
N GLY A 141 -29.74 2.86 -8.37
CA GLY A 141 -28.61 1.94 -8.43
C GLY A 141 -27.25 2.61 -8.66
N CYS A 142 -27.19 3.94 -8.70
CA CYS A 142 -25.94 4.70 -8.82
C CYS A 142 -25.22 4.75 -7.46
N PRO A 143 -24.02 4.17 -7.33
CA PRO A 143 -23.28 4.18 -6.07
C PRO A 143 -22.90 5.59 -5.63
N VAL A 144 -23.08 5.87 -4.34
CA VAL A 144 -22.73 7.15 -3.71
C VAL A 144 -21.69 6.96 -2.60
N ALA A 145 -20.62 7.76 -2.65
CA ALA A 145 -19.57 7.79 -1.63
C ALA A 145 -19.53 9.13 -0.88
N TRP A 146 -19.40 9.08 0.45
CA TRP A 146 -19.29 10.26 1.30
C TRP A 146 -17.99 10.27 2.11
N GLY A 147 -17.34 11.43 2.15
CA GLY A 147 -15.99 11.59 2.67
C GLY A 147 -15.84 12.71 3.68
N LEU A 148 -14.88 12.53 4.58
CA LEU A 148 -14.37 13.59 5.45
C LEU A 148 -12.85 13.49 5.52
N LEU A 149 -12.13 14.49 5.03
CA LEU A 149 -10.67 14.45 4.90
C LEU A 149 -9.97 14.94 6.18
N GLY A 150 -10.13 16.22 6.52
CA GLY A 150 -9.38 16.88 7.60
C GLY A 150 -10.24 17.63 8.63
N SER A 151 -11.49 17.95 8.31
CA SER A 151 -12.35 18.81 9.14
C SER A 151 -13.17 18.02 10.16
N GLU A 152 -12.85 18.13 11.46
CA GLU A 152 -13.70 17.54 12.51
C GLU A 152 -15.10 18.19 12.57
N GLY A 153 -15.23 19.46 12.14
CA GLY A 153 -16.49 20.21 12.18
C GLY A 153 -17.61 19.58 11.36
N ALA A 154 -17.28 18.78 10.34
CA ALA A 154 -18.26 18.10 9.50
C ALA A 154 -18.56 16.65 9.90
N LEU A 155 -18.03 16.18 11.04
CA LEU A 155 -18.25 14.81 11.52
C LEU A 155 -19.74 14.46 11.72
N ALA A 156 -20.52 15.36 12.31
CA ALA A 156 -21.94 15.14 12.54
C ALA A 156 -22.70 14.93 11.22
N PHE A 157 -22.37 15.72 10.20
CA PHE A 157 -22.95 15.63 8.87
C PHE A 157 -22.49 14.35 8.15
N TRP A 158 -21.22 14.00 8.27
CA TRP A 158 -20.68 12.76 7.71
C TRP A 158 -21.39 11.53 8.26
N ARG A 159 -21.63 11.48 9.57
CA ARG A 159 -22.39 10.38 10.19
C ARG A 159 -23.84 10.32 9.69
N ALA A 160 -24.48 11.47 9.50
CA ALA A 160 -25.83 11.51 8.97
C ALA A 160 -25.86 11.06 7.49
N ALA A 161 -24.93 11.53 6.67
CA ALA A 161 -24.82 11.21 5.24
C ALA A 161 -24.43 9.74 4.99
N ALA A 162 -23.63 9.14 5.88
CA ALA A 162 -23.26 7.74 5.80
C ALA A 162 -24.46 6.78 5.82
N THR A 163 -25.62 7.19 6.36
CA THR A 163 -26.83 6.37 6.37
C THR A 163 -27.45 6.14 4.99
N CYS A 164 -27.14 7.01 4.02
CA CYS A 164 -27.55 6.87 2.62
C CYS A 164 -26.35 6.68 1.68
N ALA A 165 -25.24 6.16 2.18
CA ALA A 165 -24.02 5.92 1.43
C ALA A 165 -23.83 4.44 1.08
N ASP A 166 -23.20 4.16 -0.05
CA ASP A 166 -22.68 2.83 -0.39
C ASP A 166 -21.22 2.66 0.02
N LEU A 167 -20.50 3.78 0.07
CA LEU A 167 -19.13 3.89 0.56
C LEU A 167 -19.00 5.10 1.48
N ALA A 168 -18.22 4.98 2.54
CA ALA A 168 -17.86 6.09 3.41
C ALA A 168 -16.34 6.11 3.60
N PHE A 169 -15.70 7.26 3.50
CA PHE A 169 -14.25 7.37 3.67
C PHE A 169 -13.87 8.49 4.64
N LEU A 170 -12.72 8.32 5.27
CA LEU A 170 -12.11 9.28 6.16
C LEU A 170 -10.65 9.50 5.76
N GLY A 171 -10.17 10.74 5.80
CA GLY A 171 -8.75 11.06 5.78
C GLY A 171 -8.16 11.13 7.18
N GLU A 172 -7.14 11.96 7.32
CA GLU A 172 -6.32 12.14 8.51
C GLU A 172 -7.14 12.60 9.73
N VAL A 173 -8.32 13.18 9.53
CA VAL A 173 -9.29 13.48 10.59
C VAL A 173 -9.60 12.27 11.48
N CYS A 174 -9.53 11.05 10.94
CA CYS A 174 -9.81 9.83 11.70
C CYS A 174 -8.78 9.52 12.79
N VAL A 175 -7.66 10.24 12.80
CA VAL A 175 -6.60 10.19 13.80
C VAL A 175 -6.23 11.60 14.28
N GLY A 176 -7.18 12.55 14.22
CA GLY A 176 -6.99 13.92 14.70
C GLY A 176 -6.01 14.76 13.87
N ASN A 177 -5.75 14.37 12.61
CA ASN A 177 -4.76 15.01 11.72
C ASN A 177 -3.30 14.92 12.20
N GLU A 178 -3.01 14.05 13.17
CA GLU A 178 -1.66 13.93 13.76
C GLU A 178 -0.76 12.94 13.00
N MET A 179 -1.37 11.97 12.31
CA MET A 179 -0.67 10.84 11.70
C MET A 179 -1.22 10.57 10.29
N PRO A 180 -0.36 10.18 9.33
CA PRO A 180 -0.85 9.68 8.04
C PRO A 180 -1.74 8.45 8.22
N CYS A 181 -3.04 8.63 7.98
CA CYS A 181 -4.05 7.59 8.08
C CYS A 181 -5.29 7.98 7.29
N GLY A 182 -5.89 7.00 6.63
CA GLY A 182 -7.22 7.12 6.04
C GLY A 182 -7.96 5.79 6.10
N THR A 183 -9.26 5.84 5.87
CA THR A 183 -10.12 4.65 5.90
C THR A 183 -11.12 4.70 4.75
N VAL A 184 -11.47 3.54 4.21
CA VAL A 184 -12.62 3.40 3.30
C VAL A 184 -13.48 2.25 3.81
N SER A 185 -14.74 2.54 4.05
CA SER A 185 -15.77 1.60 4.48
C SER A 185 -16.76 1.38 3.36
N PHE A 186 -17.05 0.13 3.07
CA PHE A 186 -17.96 -0.32 2.02
C PHE A 186 -19.16 -0.98 2.68
N THR A 187 -20.36 -0.76 2.16
CA THR A 187 -21.47 -1.65 2.49
C THR A 187 -21.13 -3.08 2.07
N ARG A 188 -21.72 -4.08 2.73
CA ARG A 188 -21.48 -5.50 2.42
C ARG A 188 -21.67 -5.83 0.94
N ASP A 189 -22.72 -5.28 0.33
CA ASP A 189 -23.04 -5.52 -1.07
C ASP A 189 -22.01 -4.91 -2.02
N MET A 190 -21.43 -3.76 -1.65
CA MET A 190 -20.30 -3.19 -2.38
C MET A 190 -19.05 -4.04 -2.16
N PHE A 191 -18.70 -4.35 -0.92
CA PHE A 191 -17.46 -5.08 -0.65
C PHE A 191 -17.40 -6.46 -1.35
N ALA A 192 -18.54 -7.08 -1.64
CA ALA A 192 -18.63 -8.34 -2.38
C ALA A 192 -17.82 -8.35 -3.69
N LEU A 193 -17.72 -7.22 -4.40
CA LEU A 193 -16.94 -7.11 -5.63
C LEU A 193 -15.45 -7.40 -5.40
N TRP A 194 -14.88 -6.88 -4.32
CA TRP A 194 -13.48 -7.07 -3.95
C TRP A 194 -13.25 -8.25 -3.02
N ASN A 195 -14.31 -8.95 -2.64
CA ASN A 195 -14.23 -10.13 -1.82
C ASN A 195 -13.93 -11.39 -2.65
N ASN A 196 -12.78 -11.41 -3.32
CA ASN A 196 -12.29 -12.53 -4.14
C ASN A 196 -10.75 -12.56 -4.18
N THR A 197 -10.15 -13.65 -4.66
CA THR A 197 -8.68 -13.83 -4.70
C THR A 197 -7.93 -12.81 -5.57
N MET A 198 -8.61 -12.20 -6.53
CA MET A 198 -8.05 -11.29 -7.51
C MET A 198 -8.01 -9.85 -7.02
N ASP A 199 -9.08 -9.40 -6.38
CA ASP A 199 -9.26 -7.98 -6.03
C ASP A 199 -9.22 -7.70 -4.54
N SER A 200 -9.13 -8.71 -3.67
CA SER A 200 -9.04 -8.49 -2.23
C SER A 200 -7.78 -7.74 -1.82
N ILE A 201 -6.86 -7.47 -2.73
CA ILE A 201 -5.67 -6.62 -2.50
C ILE A 201 -5.57 -5.52 -3.55
N ALA A 202 -6.66 -5.21 -4.26
CA ALA A 202 -6.75 -4.06 -5.16
C ALA A 202 -6.68 -2.75 -4.38
N HIS A 203 -7.23 -2.71 -3.18
CA HIS A 203 -7.04 -1.61 -2.25
C HIS A 203 -5.63 -1.58 -1.67
N VAL A 204 -5.30 -0.43 -1.06
CA VAL A 204 -4.18 -0.31 -0.13
C VAL A 204 -4.72 -0.78 1.22
N SER A 205 -4.02 -1.69 1.89
CA SER A 205 -4.35 -2.07 3.26
C SER A 205 -3.08 -2.20 4.07
N THR A 206 -2.78 -1.18 4.85
CA THR A 206 -1.60 -1.12 5.71
C THR A 206 -1.90 -1.60 7.13
N PHE A 207 -2.70 -2.68 7.28
CA PHE A 207 -3.11 -3.22 8.60
C PHE A 207 -1.94 -3.40 9.57
N GLY A 208 -0.88 -4.08 9.13
CA GLY A 208 0.29 -4.40 9.95
C GLY A 208 1.41 -3.37 9.93
N GLY A 209 1.38 -2.41 9.00
CA GLY A 209 2.43 -1.38 8.92
C GLY A 209 2.17 -0.19 9.83
N ASN A 210 0.91 0.09 10.15
CA ASN A 210 0.49 1.36 10.76
C ASN A 210 -0.22 1.17 12.11
N GLY A 211 0.36 0.35 12.98
CA GLY A 211 -0.27 0.00 14.26
C GLY A 211 -0.59 1.20 15.16
N LEU A 212 0.29 2.21 15.14
CA LEU A 212 0.08 3.44 15.90
C LEU A 212 -1.16 4.18 15.39
N ALA A 213 -1.29 4.41 14.08
CA ALA A 213 -2.50 5.03 13.54
C ALA A 213 -3.75 4.20 13.80
N MET A 214 -3.67 2.85 13.76
CA MET A 214 -4.82 2.01 14.08
C MET A 214 -5.26 2.16 15.54
N GLN A 215 -4.32 2.34 16.47
CA GLN A 215 -4.64 2.64 17.86
C GLN A 215 -5.29 4.02 18.00
N MET A 216 -4.70 5.06 17.40
CA MET A 216 -5.25 6.43 17.40
C MET A 216 -6.65 6.49 16.76
N LEU A 217 -6.87 5.71 15.71
CA LEU A 217 -8.17 5.55 15.07
C LEU A 217 -9.18 4.92 16.02
N CYS A 218 -8.80 3.87 16.75
CA CYS A 218 -9.68 3.28 17.76
C CYS A 218 -10.07 4.31 18.83
N GLU A 219 -9.11 5.05 19.36
CA GLU A 219 -9.33 6.07 20.39
C GLU A 219 -10.26 7.18 19.87
N THR A 220 -10.02 7.66 18.65
CA THR A 220 -10.82 8.69 18.00
C THR A 220 -12.26 8.25 17.76
N VAL A 221 -12.48 7.05 17.20
CA VAL A 221 -13.84 6.53 16.97
C VAL A 221 -14.58 6.29 18.29
N ILE A 222 -13.88 5.86 19.35
CA ILE A 222 -14.49 5.72 20.69
C ILE A 222 -14.92 7.09 21.26
N ARG A 223 -14.15 8.16 21.01
CA ARG A 223 -14.57 9.54 21.37
C ARG A 223 -15.81 9.97 20.59
N TRP A 224 -15.84 9.72 19.28
CA TRP A 224 -16.96 10.08 18.42
C TRP A 224 -18.25 9.31 18.73
N ARG A 225 -18.12 8.07 19.19
CA ARG A 225 -19.23 7.22 19.64
C ARG A 225 -18.78 6.35 20.82
N PRO A 226 -19.10 6.78 22.06
CA PRO A 226 -18.83 5.99 23.25
C PRO A 226 -19.39 4.57 23.13
N THR A 227 -18.58 3.59 23.49
CA THR A 227 -18.94 2.17 23.34
C THR A 227 -19.92 1.71 24.41
N ALA A 228 -20.83 0.81 24.05
CA ALA A 228 -21.67 0.11 25.03
C ALA A 228 -20.89 -1.01 25.75
N ARG A 229 -21.42 -1.49 26.88
CA ARG A 229 -20.77 -2.56 27.69
C ARG A 229 -20.45 -3.82 26.87
N HIS A 230 -21.39 -4.27 26.03
CA HIS A 230 -21.19 -5.46 25.19
C HIS A 230 -20.11 -5.25 24.13
N GLU A 231 -19.98 -4.03 23.60
CA GLU A 231 -18.97 -3.66 22.61
C GLU A 231 -17.57 -3.65 23.24
N ARG A 232 -17.43 -3.10 24.46
CA ARG A 232 -16.18 -3.21 25.23
C ARG A 232 -15.76 -4.65 25.43
N ALA A 233 -16.70 -5.52 25.80
CA ALA A 233 -16.42 -6.95 25.94
C ALA A 233 -16.03 -7.61 24.60
N ALA A 234 -16.60 -7.18 23.47
CA ALA A 234 -16.21 -7.66 22.15
C ALA A 234 -14.80 -7.19 21.76
N ILE A 235 -14.46 -5.93 22.03
CA ILE A 235 -13.13 -5.36 21.83
C ILE A 235 -12.08 -6.15 22.62
N GLU A 236 -12.34 -6.41 23.89
CA GLU A 236 -11.45 -7.18 24.74
C GLU A 236 -11.22 -8.59 24.19
N ARG A 237 -12.29 -9.27 23.77
CA ARG A 237 -12.19 -10.59 23.12
C ARG A 237 -11.38 -10.54 21.82
N MET A 238 -11.54 -9.50 21.00
CA MET A 238 -10.74 -9.32 19.79
C MET A 238 -9.26 -9.08 20.09
N ARG A 239 -8.93 -8.42 21.21
CA ARG A 239 -7.54 -8.21 21.65
C ARG A 239 -6.89 -9.51 22.11
N HIS A 240 -7.60 -10.34 22.89
CA HIS A 240 -7.02 -11.54 23.51
C HIS A 240 -7.19 -12.85 22.74
N SER A 241 -8.16 -12.97 21.83
CA SER A 241 -8.41 -14.22 21.10
C SER A 241 -8.12 -14.08 19.61
N GLY A 242 -7.06 -14.76 19.14
CA GLY A 242 -6.72 -14.81 17.72
C GLY A 242 -7.83 -15.41 16.84
N ALA A 243 -8.60 -16.37 17.35
CA ALA A 243 -9.73 -16.96 16.64
C ALA A 243 -10.86 -15.94 16.42
N ILE A 244 -11.19 -15.17 17.46
CA ILE A 244 -12.20 -14.09 17.37
C ILE A 244 -11.69 -12.97 16.46
N ARG A 245 -10.41 -12.61 16.59
CA ARG A 245 -9.75 -11.61 15.74
C ARG A 245 -9.87 -11.98 14.26
N SER A 246 -9.53 -13.21 13.87
CA SER A 246 -9.67 -13.70 12.49
C SER A 246 -11.13 -13.70 12.02
N ALA A 247 -12.06 -14.17 12.86
CA ALA A 247 -13.48 -14.16 12.52
C ALA A 247 -14.01 -12.74 12.29
N ARG A 248 -13.61 -11.78 13.11
CA ARG A 248 -14.03 -10.37 13.02
C ARG A 248 -13.39 -9.64 11.85
N LEU A 249 -12.13 -9.91 11.55
CA LEU A 249 -11.49 -9.37 10.35
C LEU A 249 -12.20 -9.84 9.08
N ARG A 250 -12.64 -11.11 9.06
CA ARG A 250 -13.43 -11.66 7.95
C ARG A 250 -14.81 -11.00 7.79
N MET A 251 -15.36 -10.46 8.88
CA MET A 251 -16.69 -9.84 8.91
C MET A 251 -16.67 -8.34 8.60
N HIS A 252 -15.61 -7.65 9.00
CA HIS A 252 -15.58 -6.19 9.05
C HIS A 252 -14.47 -5.57 8.21
N ALA A 253 -13.61 -6.37 7.59
CA ALA A 253 -12.53 -5.88 6.75
C ALA A 253 -12.34 -6.79 5.56
N ASN A 254 -11.25 -7.57 5.52
CA ASN A 254 -10.89 -8.31 4.33
C ASN A 254 -11.08 -9.82 4.50
N THR A 255 -12.24 -10.34 4.08
CA THR A 255 -12.55 -11.77 4.19
C THR A 255 -11.57 -12.64 3.43
N TRP A 256 -11.30 -12.34 2.16
CA TRP A 256 -10.48 -13.21 1.32
C TRP A 256 -9.00 -13.18 1.66
N GLN A 257 -8.44 -12.02 1.99
CA GLN A 257 -7.06 -11.95 2.47
C GLN A 257 -6.91 -12.77 3.76
N THR A 258 -7.85 -12.64 4.70
CA THR A 258 -7.83 -13.45 5.92
C THR A 258 -7.95 -14.94 5.61
N ARG A 259 -8.83 -15.33 4.67
CA ARG A 259 -8.96 -16.70 4.21
C ARG A 259 -7.66 -17.24 3.62
N ALA A 260 -6.98 -16.47 2.77
CA ALA A 260 -5.72 -16.87 2.16
C ALA A 260 -4.62 -17.07 3.21
N ILE A 261 -4.48 -16.14 4.14
CA ILE A 261 -3.50 -16.20 5.25
C ILE A 261 -3.82 -17.38 6.17
N ASP A 262 -5.10 -17.62 6.48
CA ASP A 262 -5.54 -18.76 7.28
C ASP A 262 -5.32 -20.08 6.55
N LEU A 263 -5.62 -20.16 5.25
CA LEU A 263 -5.43 -21.36 4.41
C LEU A 263 -3.95 -21.74 4.33
N ALA A 264 -3.07 -20.75 4.21
CA ALA A 264 -1.62 -20.95 4.33
C ALA A 264 -1.16 -21.20 5.78
N ALA A 265 -2.04 -21.04 6.77
CA ALA A 265 -1.76 -21.15 8.20
C ALA A 265 -0.54 -20.31 8.64
N ILE A 266 -0.42 -19.13 8.05
CA ILE A 266 0.56 -18.09 8.37
C ILE A 266 -0.07 -16.95 9.20
N ASN A 267 -1.35 -17.06 9.57
CA ASN A 267 -2.03 -16.10 10.44
C ASN A 267 -1.55 -16.27 11.89
N VAL A 268 -0.38 -15.71 12.20
CA VAL A 268 0.26 -15.80 13.51
C VAL A 268 0.17 -14.46 14.21
N THR A 269 -0.32 -14.44 15.46
CA THR A 269 -0.16 -13.25 16.31
C THR A 269 1.13 -13.39 17.09
N PHE A 270 1.95 -12.34 17.05
CA PHE A 270 3.13 -12.18 17.91
C PHE A 270 2.82 -11.22 19.03
N ASP A 271 3.45 -11.45 20.19
CA ASP A 271 3.25 -10.62 21.38
C ASP A 271 4.09 -9.35 21.30
N ARG A 272 5.29 -9.47 20.72
CA ARG A 272 6.23 -8.38 20.51
C ARG A 272 7.21 -8.74 19.43
N ALA A 273 7.93 -7.74 18.93
CA ALA A 273 9.15 -7.97 18.21
C ALA A 273 10.10 -6.80 18.36
N GLU A 274 11.38 -7.11 18.27
CA GLU A 274 12.48 -6.27 18.70
C GLU A 274 13.73 -6.73 17.95
N GLY A 275 14.50 -5.78 17.41
CA GLY A 275 15.67 -6.12 16.58
C GLY A 275 15.25 -6.95 15.37
N VAL A 276 15.80 -8.14 15.22
CA VAL A 276 15.42 -9.09 14.14
C VAL A 276 14.36 -10.10 14.56
N THR A 277 13.79 -10.03 15.76
CA THR A 277 13.12 -11.18 16.37
C THR A 277 11.69 -10.88 16.77
N TYR A 278 10.77 -11.72 16.28
CA TYR A 278 9.40 -11.80 16.78
C TYR A 278 9.29 -12.84 17.88
N ARG A 279 8.48 -12.55 18.90
CA ARG A 279 8.19 -13.49 19.99
C ARG A 279 6.71 -13.82 20.05
N ARG A 280 6.43 -15.10 20.29
CA ARG A 280 5.09 -15.64 20.55
C ARG A 280 5.18 -16.68 21.68
N GLY A 281 4.70 -16.31 22.85
CA GLY A 281 4.92 -17.03 24.10
C GLY A 281 6.43 -17.21 24.31
N THR A 282 6.85 -18.47 24.48
CA THR A 282 8.26 -18.83 24.68
C THR A 282 9.04 -19.02 23.37
N ARG A 283 8.39 -18.90 22.20
CA ARG A 283 9.06 -19.10 20.91
C ARG A 283 9.53 -17.78 20.31
N ALA A 284 10.72 -17.82 19.72
CA ALA A 284 11.30 -16.74 18.94
C ALA A 284 11.33 -17.10 17.45
N TYR A 285 11.19 -16.10 16.60
CA TYR A 285 11.24 -16.22 15.15
C TYR A 285 12.06 -15.07 14.57
N THR A 286 13.11 -15.39 13.84
CA THR A 286 13.98 -14.41 13.19
C THR A 286 13.34 -13.92 11.88
N ASP A 287 13.31 -12.60 11.65
CA ASP A 287 12.72 -11.99 10.48
C ASP A 287 13.69 -11.91 9.30
N LEU A 288 13.37 -12.61 8.22
CA LEU A 288 14.10 -12.52 6.96
C LEU A 288 13.31 -11.73 5.89
N ALA A 289 12.17 -11.13 6.26
CA ALA A 289 11.29 -10.39 5.36
C ALA A 289 11.25 -8.88 5.61
N SER A 290 11.61 -8.43 6.82
CA SER A 290 11.57 -7.03 7.28
C SER A 290 10.32 -6.28 6.85
N GLY A 291 9.17 -6.97 6.90
CA GLY A 291 7.87 -6.45 6.49
C GLY A 291 7.77 -5.88 5.07
N THR A 292 8.48 -6.45 4.09
CA THR A 292 8.64 -5.93 2.71
C THR A 292 9.57 -4.72 2.57
N GLY A 293 10.56 -4.57 3.46
CA GLY A 293 11.57 -3.51 3.39
C GLY A 293 11.55 -2.39 4.43
N PRO A 294 10.43 -2.02 5.11
CA PRO A 294 10.45 -0.89 6.04
C PRO A 294 11.32 -1.09 7.28
N ALA A 295 11.46 -2.32 7.76
CA ALA A 295 12.31 -2.62 8.92
C ALA A 295 13.78 -2.83 8.50
N PHE A 296 14.37 -1.80 7.89
CA PHE A 296 15.74 -1.88 7.35
C PHE A 296 16.78 -2.17 8.43
N ARG A 297 16.63 -1.57 9.63
CA ARG A 297 17.51 -1.82 10.78
C ARG A 297 16.98 -2.91 11.72
N GLY A 298 15.78 -3.43 11.46
CA GLY A 298 15.05 -4.28 12.38
C GLY A 298 13.85 -3.53 12.96
N HIS A 299 13.31 -4.06 14.05
CA HIS A 299 12.00 -3.69 14.56
C HIS A 299 12.11 -3.02 15.90
N ASN A 300 11.48 -1.85 16.04
CA ASN A 300 11.38 -1.11 17.30
C ASN A 300 12.75 -0.83 17.94
N VAL A 301 13.73 -0.59 17.06
CA VAL A 301 15.13 -0.28 17.40
C VAL A 301 15.31 1.19 17.75
N GLN A 302 14.30 2.02 17.51
CA GLN A 302 14.35 3.44 17.82
C GLN A 302 14.12 3.70 19.30
N SER A 303 14.96 4.56 19.87
CA SER A 303 14.85 4.92 21.28
C SER A 303 13.58 5.72 21.54
N VAL A 304 13.02 5.54 22.74
CA VAL A 304 11.83 6.29 23.20
C VAL A 304 12.08 7.79 23.17
N GLU A 305 13.30 8.23 23.47
CA GLU A 305 13.65 9.65 23.48
C GLU A 305 13.57 10.27 22.08
N VAL A 306 14.07 9.57 21.06
CA VAL A 306 13.95 10.08 19.69
C VAL A 306 12.49 10.09 19.24
N ILE A 307 11.70 9.08 19.62
CA ILE A 307 10.25 9.06 19.31
C ILE A 307 9.52 10.26 19.93
N ARG A 308 9.88 10.64 21.16
CA ARG A 308 9.27 11.77 21.87
C ARG A 308 9.67 13.13 21.31
N THR A 309 10.91 13.27 20.83
CA THR A 309 11.46 14.55 20.38
C THR A 309 11.33 14.76 18.88
N ALA A 310 11.06 13.70 18.10
CA ALA A 310 10.78 13.81 16.68
C ALA A 310 9.57 14.72 16.41
N GLY A 311 9.71 15.62 15.44
CA GLY A 311 8.70 16.64 15.11
C GLY A 311 8.87 17.98 15.81
N ALA A 312 9.92 18.15 16.63
CA ALA A 312 10.27 19.44 17.21
C ALA A 312 10.91 20.38 16.16
N GLY A 313 10.06 21.12 15.44
CA GLY A 313 10.47 22.16 14.48
C GLY A 313 10.24 21.76 13.02
N ASP A 314 10.96 22.40 12.10
CA ASP A 314 10.89 22.14 10.66
C ASP A 314 11.75 20.93 10.25
N GLU A 315 11.31 19.75 10.67
CA GLU A 315 11.99 18.48 10.39
C GLU A 315 11.94 18.09 8.92
N THR A 316 10.92 18.51 8.18
CA THR A 316 10.80 18.25 6.73
C THR A 316 11.90 18.95 5.94
N SER A 317 12.16 20.24 6.18
CA SER A 317 13.26 20.95 5.50
C SER A 317 14.63 20.40 5.94
N ARG A 318 14.74 19.98 7.19
CA ARG A 318 15.93 19.29 7.69
C ARG A 318 16.14 17.92 7.01
N LEU A 319 15.06 17.18 6.74
CA LEU A 319 15.12 15.89 6.04
C LEU A 319 15.51 16.09 4.57
N GLU A 320 14.98 17.14 3.94
CA GLU A 320 15.36 17.55 2.57
C GLU A 320 16.86 17.79 2.46
N SER A 321 17.46 18.57 3.37
CA SER A 321 18.91 18.80 3.38
C SER A 321 19.73 17.51 3.54
N GLU A 322 19.27 16.57 4.37
CA GLU A 322 19.96 15.30 4.57
C GLU A 322 19.89 14.40 3.33
N LEU A 323 18.70 14.30 2.72
CA LEU A 323 18.51 13.53 1.50
C LEU A 323 19.24 14.18 0.31
N ALA A 324 19.29 15.51 0.23
CA ALA A 324 20.06 16.23 -0.76
C ALA A 324 21.55 15.86 -0.67
N ARG A 325 22.12 15.82 0.54
CA ARG A 325 23.50 15.38 0.77
C ARG A 325 23.75 13.95 0.31
N LEU A 326 22.82 13.04 0.60
CA LEU A 326 22.97 11.61 0.30
C LEU A 326 22.74 11.24 -1.17
N THR A 327 21.95 12.04 -1.89
CA THR A 327 21.46 11.69 -3.23
C THR A 327 21.93 12.62 -4.34
N GLY A 328 22.30 13.86 -4.00
CA GLY A 328 22.56 14.93 -4.96
C GLY A 328 21.28 15.57 -5.56
N LEU A 329 20.08 15.19 -5.07
CA LEU A 329 18.81 15.76 -5.50
C LEU A 329 18.31 16.76 -4.43
N PRO A 330 18.36 18.08 -4.70
CA PRO A 330 18.25 19.10 -3.65
C PRO A 330 16.83 19.36 -3.14
N PHE A 331 15.79 18.95 -3.87
CA PHE A 331 14.40 19.25 -3.50
C PHE A 331 13.63 17.99 -3.15
N LEU A 332 12.81 18.06 -2.10
CA LEU A 332 11.91 17.00 -1.67
C LEU A 332 10.46 17.40 -2.00
N LEU A 333 9.58 16.44 -2.27
CA LEU A 333 8.14 16.58 -2.15
C LEU A 333 7.68 15.56 -1.10
N PRO A 334 7.08 15.99 0.02
CA PRO A 334 6.64 15.06 1.05
C PRO A 334 5.58 14.10 0.53
N ALA A 335 5.59 12.89 1.06
CA ALA A 335 4.65 11.82 0.75
C ALA A 335 4.41 11.00 2.03
N VAL A 336 3.34 10.20 2.04
CA VAL A 336 2.97 9.34 3.19
C VAL A 336 3.20 7.85 2.92
N SER A 337 3.51 7.51 1.68
CA SER A 337 3.74 6.15 1.23
C SER A 337 4.58 6.12 -0.03
N GLY A 338 4.98 4.90 -0.44
CA GLY A 338 5.61 4.69 -1.73
C GLY A 338 4.73 5.13 -2.89
N GLN A 339 3.44 4.76 -2.88
CA GLN A 339 2.55 5.12 -3.99
C GLN A 339 2.34 6.64 -4.10
N SER A 340 2.23 7.36 -2.98
CA SER A 340 2.06 8.82 -3.03
C SER A 340 3.33 9.51 -3.52
N ALA A 341 4.51 8.93 -3.27
CA ALA A 341 5.76 9.43 -3.83
C ALA A 341 5.81 9.22 -5.36
N VAL A 342 5.32 8.09 -5.87
CA VAL A 342 5.20 7.89 -7.33
C VAL A 342 4.15 8.83 -7.92
N ASP A 343 2.99 8.97 -7.29
CA ASP A 343 1.94 9.87 -7.78
C ASP A 343 2.47 11.32 -7.91
N ASN A 344 3.21 11.80 -6.90
CA ASN A 344 3.88 13.10 -6.95
C ASN A 344 4.89 13.20 -8.10
N ALA A 345 5.70 12.16 -8.33
CA ALA A 345 6.68 12.14 -9.43
C ALA A 345 6.01 12.20 -10.81
N VAL A 346 4.92 11.44 -11.01
CA VAL A 346 4.16 11.45 -12.26
C VAL A 346 3.52 12.83 -12.48
N LEU A 347 2.87 13.40 -11.47
CA LEU A 347 2.28 14.73 -11.55
C LEU A 347 3.33 15.79 -11.89
N THR A 348 4.48 15.75 -11.23
CA THR A 348 5.59 16.67 -11.51
C THR A 348 6.03 16.56 -12.96
N ALA A 349 6.24 15.34 -13.46
CA ALA A 349 6.72 15.17 -14.84
C ALA A 349 5.71 15.66 -15.89
N LEU A 350 4.41 15.42 -15.67
CA LEU A 350 3.35 15.91 -16.55
C LEU A 350 3.28 17.45 -16.54
N CYS A 351 3.41 18.09 -15.37
CA CYS A 351 3.49 19.55 -15.26
C CYS A 351 4.73 20.13 -15.97
N CYS A 352 5.89 19.49 -15.82
CA CYS A 352 7.13 19.93 -16.46
C CYS A 352 7.13 19.72 -17.98
N ARG A 353 6.24 18.88 -18.52
CA ARG A 353 6.14 18.55 -19.95
C ARG A 353 4.69 18.75 -20.44
N PRO A 354 4.19 19.99 -20.45
CA PRO A 354 2.81 20.26 -20.86
C PRO A 354 2.57 19.76 -22.29
N GLY A 355 1.39 19.18 -22.52
CA GLY A 355 1.03 18.55 -23.79
C GLY A 355 1.52 17.11 -23.97
N ARG A 356 2.38 16.60 -23.08
CA ARG A 356 2.81 15.20 -23.06
C ARG A 356 2.01 14.42 -22.03
N THR A 357 1.42 13.31 -22.44
CA THR A 357 0.48 12.53 -21.61
C THR A 357 1.01 11.16 -21.20
N THR A 358 2.05 10.68 -21.88
CA THR A 358 2.50 9.29 -21.77
C THR A 358 3.60 9.12 -20.73
N VAL A 359 3.45 8.11 -19.89
CA VAL A 359 4.51 7.56 -19.04
C VAL A 359 4.96 6.23 -19.63
N LEU A 360 6.24 6.13 -19.98
CA LEU A 360 6.86 4.87 -20.40
C LEU A 360 7.35 4.12 -19.16
N THR A 361 7.03 2.83 -19.06
CA THR A 361 7.56 1.94 -18.03
C THR A 361 7.88 0.55 -18.58
N LEU A 362 8.52 -0.29 -17.78
CA LEU A 362 8.86 -1.67 -18.16
C LEU A 362 7.85 -2.66 -17.59
N ARG A 363 7.54 -3.71 -18.35
CA ARG A 363 6.68 -4.80 -17.88
C ARG A 363 7.25 -5.40 -16.60
N GLY A 364 6.37 -5.66 -15.64
CA GLY A 364 6.75 -6.14 -14.31
C GLY A 364 6.89 -5.04 -13.25
N ASN A 365 6.95 -3.77 -13.66
CA ASN A 365 7.03 -2.61 -12.77
C ASN A 365 5.83 -2.55 -11.79
N TYR A 366 6.10 -2.26 -10.53
CA TYR A 366 5.14 -2.07 -9.43
C TYR A 366 5.40 -0.73 -8.73
N SER A 367 4.67 0.29 -9.15
CA SER A 367 4.75 1.64 -8.57
C SER A 367 3.72 1.92 -7.46
N GLY A 368 2.79 0.99 -7.21
CA GLY A 368 1.76 1.14 -6.18
C GLY A 368 0.33 1.02 -6.70
N LYS A 369 -0.63 1.60 -5.97
CA LYS A 369 -2.06 1.43 -6.21
C LYS A 369 -2.85 2.72 -6.05
N GLY A 370 -2.15 3.85 -6.11
CA GLY A 370 -2.71 5.18 -6.00
C GLY A 370 -3.45 5.58 -7.26
N PRO A 371 -3.93 6.83 -7.33
CA PRO A 371 -4.70 7.32 -8.46
C PRO A 371 -3.93 7.25 -9.79
N LEU A 372 -2.62 7.55 -9.79
CA LEU A 372 -1.77 7.52 -10.98
C LEU A 372 -0.91 6.25 -11.04
N SER A 373 -0.22 5.93 -9.94
CA SER A 373 0.73 4.82 -9.78
C SER A 373 0.16 3.44 -10.09
N LEU A 374 -1.16 3.24 -9.98
CA LEU A 374 -1.81 2.01 -10.38
C LEU A 374 -1.67 1.73 -11.89
N ALA A 375 -1.75 2.77 -12.72
CA ALA A 375 -1.66 2.64 -14.18
C ALA A 375 -0.29 2.09 -14.62
N LEU A 376 0.76 2.42 -13.85
CA LEU A 376 2.14 1.98 -14.04
C LEU A 376 2.40 0.56 -13.48
N SER A 377 1.44 -0.02 -12.76
CA SER A 377 1.60 -1.31 -12.07
C SER A 377 0.86 -2.47 -12.75
N ARG A 378 0.15 -2.21 -13.85
CA ARG A 378 -0.83 -3.15 -14.46
C ARG A 378 -0.23 -4.50 -14.81
N THR A 379 0.99 -4.51 -15.34
CA THR A 379 1.71 -5.74 -15.72
C THR A 379 2.61 -6.32 -14.63
N SER A 380 2.60 -5.76 -13.41
CA SER A 380 3.38 -6.32 -12.30
C SER A 380 2.97 -7.76 -11.99
N SER A 381 3.91 -8.56 -11.53
CA SER A 381 3.63 -9.91 -11.03
C SER A 381 2.65 -9.93 -9.84
N PHE A 382 2.50 -8.79 -9.15
CA PHE A 382 1.49 -8.60 -8.12
C PHE A 382 0.05 -8.60 -8.70
N PHE A 383 -0.14 -8.17 -9.94
CA PHE A 383 -1.45 -8.05 -10.61
C PHE A 383 -1.64 -8.97 -11.82
N ARG A 384 -0.74 -9.93 -12.06
CA ARG A 384 -0.66 -10.77 -13.29
C ARG A 384 -1.98 -11.42 -13.76
N ASP A 385 -2.90 -11.75 -12.86
CA ASP A 385 -4.17 -12.40 -13.22
C ASP A 385 -5.35 -11.41 -13.38
N ARG A 386 -5.13 -10.11 -13.10
CA ARG A 386 -6.20 -9.12 -13.13
C ARG A 386 -6.33 -8.54 -14.53
N ASP A 387 -7.57 -8.30 -14.95
CA ASP A 387 -7.83 -7.46 -16.11
C ASP A 387 -7.12 -6.11 -15.98
N HIS A 388 -6.22 -5.82 -16.93
CA HIS A 388 -5.44 -4.58 -16.97
C HIS A 388 -6.31 -3.33 -17.15
N ASN A 389 -7.56 -3.49 -17.59
CA ASN A 389 -8.52 -2.41 -17.75
C ASN A 389 -9.54 -2.36 -16.62
N ALA A 390 -9.39 -3.19 -15.58
CA ALA A 390 -10.34 -3.26 -14.47
C ALA A 390 -10.57 -1.88 -13.82
N PHE A 391 -9.59 -0.99 -13.82
CA PHE A 391 -9.69 0.33 -13.20
C PHE A 391 -9.64 1.49 -14.19
N SER A 392 -9.80 1.19 -15.48
CA SER A 392 -9.88 2.22 -16.52
C SER A 392 -11.18 3.05 -16.38
N PRO A 393 -11.24 4.27 -16.94
CA PRO A 393 -10.13 5.00 -17.56
C PRO A 393 -9.05 5.39 -16.53
N TYR A 394 -7.78 5.44 -16.97
CA TYR A 394 -6.65 5.86 -16.14
C TYR A 394 -6.40 7.37 -16.34
N PRO A 395 -5.90 8.10 -15.33
CA PRO A 395 -5.65 9.54 -15.45
C PRO A 395 -4.35 9.87 -16.21
N VAL A 396 -3.67 8.87 -16.76
CA VAL A 396 -2.41 8.99 -17.49
C VAL A 396 -2.31 7.87 -18.51
N ASP A 397 -1.69 8.15 -19.67
CA ASP A 397 -1.38 7.14 -20.67
C ASP A 397 -0.12 6.37 -20.26
N VAL A 398 -0.13 5.04 -20.43
CA VAL A 398 1.00 4.20 -20.03
C VAL A 398 1.45 3.33 -21.19
N LEU A 399 2.72 3.50 -21.58
CA LEU A 399 3.40 2.66 -22.56
C LEU A 399 4.30 1.64 -21.84
N GLU A 400 3.94 0.36 -21.92
CA GLU A 400 4.69 -0.73 -21.27
C GLU A 400 5.55 -1.50 -22.28
N VAL A 401 6.86 -1.54 -22.04
CA VAL A 401 7.83 -2.27 -22.89
C VAL A 401 8.42 -3.45 -22.13
N ALA A 402 8.67 -4.58 -22.80
CA ALA A 402 9.37 -5.69 -22.15
C ALA A 402 10.85 -5.30 -21.92
N PRO A 403 11.43 -5.54 -20.73
CA PRO A 403 12.82 -5.19 -20.46
C PRO A 403 13.83 -5.88 -21.40
N GLU A 404 13.49 -7.07 -21.90
CA GLU A 404 14.29 -7.85 -22.85
C GLU A 404 14.16 -7.39 -24.31
N ASP A 405 13.13 -6.59 -24.65
CA ASP A 405 12.87 -6.13 -26.02
C ASP A 405 13.48 -4.75 -26.27
N THR A 406 14.80 -4.73 -26.47
CA THR A 406 15.56 -3.49 -26.71
C THR A 406 15.10 -2.78 -27.99
N ALA A 407 14.56 -3.48 -28.98
CA ALA A 407 14.07 -2.87 -30.21
C ALA A 407 12.78 -2.08 -29.97
N ALA A 408 11.81 -2.68 -29.26
CA ALA A 408 10.61 -1.99 -28.83
C ALA A 408 10.93 -0.80 -27.91
N LEU A 409 11.91 -0.94 -27.01
CA LEU A 409 12.35 0.15 -26.14
C LEU A 409 12.88 1.33 -26.96
N ARG A 410 13.77 1.09 -27.93
CA ARG A 410 14.28 2.14 -28.83
C ARG A 410 13.18 2.84 -29.61
N GLN A 411 12.20 2.09 -30.10
CA GLN A 411 11.07 2.67 -30.82
C GLN A 411 10.22 3.53 -29.89
N ALA A 412 9.94 3.05 -28.68
CA ALA A 412 9.15 3.75 -27.69
C ALA A 412 9.84 5.06 -27.25
N LEU A 413 11.14 5.03 -26.95
CA LEU A 413 11.93 6.18 -26.50
C LEU A 413 12.04 7.33 -27.54
N ARG A 414 11.66 7.11 -28.80
CA ARG A 414 11.64 8.16 -29.84
C ARG A 414 10.32 8.93 -29.90
N ARG A 415 9.30 8.51 -29.14
CA ARG A 415 8.02 9.19 -29.12
C ARG A 415 8.14 10.52 -28.38
N ASP A 416 7.57 11.57 -28.96
CA ASP A 416 7.57 12.94 -28.46
C ASP A 416 6.49 13.22 -27.41
N ASP A 417 5.51 12.32 -27.26
CA ASP A 417 4.43 12.42 -26.28
C ASP A 417 4.79 11.88 -24.88
N ILE A 418 6.00 11.35 -24.70
CA ILE A 418 6.47 10.82 -23.41
C ILE A 418 6.90 11.97 -22.51
N ALA A 419 6.20 12.13 -21.39
CA ALA A 419 6.58 13.04 -20.31
C ALA A 419 7.65 12.43 -19.39
N LEU A 420 7.52 11.12 -19.10
CA LEU A 420 8.31 10.42 -18.09
C LEU A 420 8.65 9.01 -18.53
N VAL A 421 9.92 8.61 -18.35
CA VAL A 421 10.35 7.22 -18.29
C VAL A 421 10.48 6.85 -16.82
N TRP A 422 9.62 5.94 -16.33
CA TRP A 422 9.54 5.53 -14.92
C TRP A 422 9.94 4.07 -14.72
N LEU A 423 10.89 3.81 -13.81
CA LEU A 423 11.51 2.49 -13.66
C LEU A 423 11.78 2.12 -12.21
N GLU A 424 11.49 0.88 -11.83
CA GLU A 424 12.29 0.18 -10.82
C GLU A 424 13.59 -0.33 -11.46
N LEU A 425 14.77 0.10 -10.97
CA LEU A 425 16.04 -0.48 -11.43
C LEU A 425 16.21 -1.94 -10.97
N VAL A 426 15.68 -2.24 -9.79
CA VAL A 426 15.50 -3.60 -9.29
C VAL A 426 14.01 -3.79 -9.05
N GLN A 427 13.34 -4.52 -9.95
CA GLN A 427 11.93 -4.87 -9.80
C GLN A 427 11.74 -5.74 -8.57
N GLY A 428 11.28 -5.13 -7.49
CA GLY A 428 11.48 -5.68 -6.16
C GLY A 428 10.61 -6.90 -5.85
N TYR A 429 9.48 -7.06 -6.55
CA TYR A 429 8.62 -8.23 -6.38
C TYR A 429 9.31 -9.52 -6.83
N ASP A 430 10.01 -9.46 -7.96
CA ASP A 430 10.65 -10.59 -8.61
C ASP A 430 12.17 -10.63 -8.43
N CYS A 431 12.74 -9.61 -7.76
CA CYS A 431 14.18 -9.38 -7.59
C CYS A 431 14.90 -9.47 -8.94
N LEU A 432 14.44 -8.69 -9.91
CA LEU A 432 14.99 -8.63 -11.26
C LEU A 432 15.68 -7.28 -11.47
N GLU A 433 16.98 -7.30 -11.68
CA GLU A 433 17.76 -6.09 -12.01
C GLU A 433 17.65 -5.79 -13.51
N ILE A 434 17.32 -4.55 -13.84
CA ILE A 434 17.26 -4.06 -15.22
C ILE A 434 18.68 -4.03 -15.79
N SER A 435 18.82 -4.49 -17.03
CA SER A 435 20.15 -4.61 -17.64
C SER A 435 20.77 -3.23 -17.91
N PRO A 436 22.10 -3.10 -17.82
CA PRO A 436 22.79 -1.85 -18.17
C PRO A 436 22.45 -1.36 -19.58
N GLY A 437 22.30 -2.27 -20.54
CA GLY A 437 21.94 -1.91 -21.91
C GLY A 437 20.58 -1.19 -22.03
N VAL A 438 19.61 -1.50 -21.18
CA VAL A 438 18.33 -0.76 -21.12
C VAL A 438 18.56 0.67 -20.61
N LEU A 439 19.40 0.83 -19.58
CA LEU A 439 19.74 2.15 -19.02
C LEU A 439 20.49 3.02 -20.03
N ASP A 440 21.43 2.43 -20.76
CA ASP A 440 22.19 3.10 -21.83
C ASP A 440 21.28 3.59 -22.97
N GLU A 441 20.27 2.79 -23.33
CA GLU A 441 19.27 3.19 -24.32
C GLU A 441 18.47 4.42 -23.86
N ILE A 442 18.07 4.46 -22.59
CA ILE A 442 17.31 5.58 -22.02
C ILE A 442 18.15 6.86 -22.04
N GLU A 443 19.38 6.82 -21.51
CA GLU A 443 20.25 8.00 -21.46
C GLU A 443 20.55 8.55 -22.85
N ARG A 444 20.73 7.68 -23.85
CA ARG A 444 21.01 8.09 -25.24
C ARG A 444 19.86 8.87 -25.88
N HIS A 445 18.63 8.61 -25.48
CA HIS A 445 17.43 9.26 -26.05
C HIS A 445 16.89 10.41 -25.21
N ARG A 446 17.32 10.52 -23.94
CA ARG A 446 16.82 11.51 -22.98
C ARG A 446 16.96 12.94 -23.48
N ALA A 447 18.15 13.33 -23.93
CA ALA A 447 18.41 14.70 -24.39
C ALA A 447 17.67 15.05 -25.69
N SER A 448 17.61 14.14 -26.66
CA SER A 448 16.98 14.40 -27.95
C SER A 448 15.46 14.41 -27.90
N THR A 449 14.86 13.62 -26.99
CA THR A 449 13.40 13.48 -26.89
C THR A 449 12.82 14.37 -25.80
N GLY A 450 13.60 14.70 -24.78
CA GLY A 450 13.22 15.62 -23.71
C GLY A 450 12.32 15.05 -22.63
N PHE A 451 12.08 13.73 -22.58
CA PHE A 451 11.38 13.11 -21.45
C PHE A 451 12.22 13.22 -20.16
N LEU A 452 11.56 13.22 -19.01
CA LEU A 452 12.24 13.08 -17.71
C LEU A 452 12.46 11.61 -17.37
N VAL A 453 13.45 11.32 -16.54
CA VAL A 453 13.75 9.98 -16.05
C VAL A 453 13.49 9.91 -14.54
N GLY A 454 12.52 9.09 -14.14
CA GLY A 454 12.22 8.83 -12.75
C GLY A 454 12.58 7.41 -12.33
N VAL A 455 13.15 7.26 -11.13
CA VAL A 455 13.50 5.95 -10.56
C VAL A 455 12.73 5.70 -9.28
N ASP A 456 12.07 4.56 -9.22
CA ASP A 456 11.47 4.01 -8.02
C ASP A 456 12.54 3.30 -7.17
N GLU A 457 13.07 4.01 -6.18
CA GLU A 457 14.03 3.48 -5.20
C GLU A 457 13.32 3.10 -3.89
N ILE A 458 11.99 2.95 -3.88
CA ILE A 458 11.22 2.68 -2.67
C ILE A 458 11.68 1.37 -2.02
N PHE A 459 12.04 0.36 -2.81
CA PHE A 459 12.53 -0.91 -2.28
C PHE A 459 14.04 -1.13 -2.47
N SER A 460 14.65 -0.59 -3.52
CA SER A 460 16.08 -0.80 -3.80
C SER A 460 17.01 0.19 -3.11
N GLY A 461 16.53 1.40 -2.79
CA GLY A 461 17.32 2.47 -2.20
C GLY A 461 17.60 2.27 -0.72
N PHE A 462 18.05 3.32 -0.04
CA PHE A 462 18.43 3.29 1.37
C PHE A 462 19.52 2.22 1.63
N TRP A 463 20.54 2.19 0.77
CA TRP A 463 21.64 1.21 0.79
C TRP A 463 21.22 -0.28 0.65
N ARG A 464 19.96 -0.57 0.29
CA ARG A 464 19.43 -1.93 0.27
C ARG A 464 20.09 -2.80 -0.80
N CYS A 465 20.17 -2.29 -2.03
CA CYS A 465 20.72 -3.02 -3.16
C CYS A 465 22.19 -2.67 -3.47
N ASP A 466 22.68 -1.56 -2.94
CA ASP A 466 24.06 -1.10 -3.06
C ASP A 466 24.51 -0.54 -1.71
N ILE A 467 25.45 -1.19 -1.03
CA ILE A 467 25.80 -0.81 0.34
C ILE A 467 26.59 0.50 0.40
N ASP A 468 27.25 0.87 -0.69
CA ASP A 468 28.13 2.04 -0.77
C ASP A 468 27.37 3.29 -1.23
N HIS A 469 26.22 3.11 -1.89
CA HIS A 469 25.40 4.20 -2.42
C HIS A 469 24.01 4.20 -1.80
N PHE A 470 23.56 5.35 -1.31
CA PHE A 470 22.21 5.48 -0.74
C PHE A 470 21.13 5.14 -1.78
N LEU A 471 21.35 5.51 -3.05
CA LEU A 471 20.50 5.13 -4.19
C LEU A 471 21.21 4.07 -5.04
N THR A 472 20.49 3.05 -5.46
CA THR A 472 21.02 2.00 -6.34
C THR A 472 21.41 2.56 -7.70
N CYS A 473 20.58 3.46 -8.25
CA CYS A 473 20.80 4.07 -9.55
C CYS A 473 22.11 4.83 -9.62
N THR A 474 22.45 5.59 -8.58
CA THR A 474 23.69 6.36 -8.57
C THR A 474 24.91 5.45 -8.51
N GLY A 475 24.84 4.37 -7.75
CA GLY A 475 25.86 3.30 -7.70
C GLY A 475 26.00 2.50 -9.00
N ARG A 476 24.96 2.48 -9.85
CA ARG A 476 25.01 1.95 -11.22
C ARG A 476 25.40 2.99 -12.27
N GLY A 477 25.76 4.21 -11.87
CA GLY A 477 26.11 5.29 -12.79
C GLY A 477 24.91 5.93 -13.51
N PHE A 478 23.68 5.57 -13.16
CA PHE A 478 22.45 6.12 -13.74
C PHE A 478 21.99 7.35 -12.94
N ARG A 479 21.66 8.46 -13.62
CA ARG A 479 21.41 9.76 -12.98
C ARG A 479 19.96 10.20 -13.20
N PRO A 480 19.05 9.95 -12.24
CA PRO A 480 17.64 10.29 -12.40
C PRO A 480 17.36 11.80 -12.29
N ASP A 481 16.24 12.22 -12.89
CA ASP A 481 15.61 13.53 -12.67
C ASP A 481 14.75 13.56 -11.40
N LEU A 482 14.08 12.43 -11.13
CA LEU A 482 13.20 12.22 -9.98
C LEU A 482 13.48 10.89 -9.31
N VAL A 483 13.37 10.81 -7.98
CA VAL A 483 13.49 9.55 -7.23
C VAL A 483 12.36 9.43 -6.22
N ALA A 484 11.68 8.29 -6.18
CA ALA A 484 10.75 7.98 -5.10
C ALA A 484 11.43 7.14 -4.00
N LEU A 485 11.21 7.52 -2.74
CA LEU A 485 11.67 6.82 -1.53
C LEU A 485 10.49 6.59 -0.59
N SER A 486 10.50 5.49 0.15
CA SER A 486 9.58 5.18 1.26
C SER A 486 10.15 3.98 2.02
N LYS A 487 9.31 3.02 2.45
CA LYS A 487 9.68 1.78 3.15
C LYS A 487 10.76 2.01 4.21
N ALA A 488 12.03 1.72 3.90
CA ALA A 488 13.15 1.84 4.84
C ALA A 488 13.22 3.21 5.54
N LEU A 489 12.80 4.28 4.83
CA LEU A 489 12.72 5.63 5.38
C LEU A 489 11.81 5.75 6.61
N SER A 490 10.79 4.88 6.73
CA SER A 490 9.87 4.85 7.88
C SER A 490 10.43 4.19 9.14
N ASP A 491 11.52 3.44 9.00
CA ASP A 491 12.08 2.59 10.07
C ASP A 491 11.04 1.63 10.69
N ALA A 492 10.01 1.27 9.91
CA ALA A 492 8.84 0.52 10.34
C ALA A 492 8.08 1.11 11.55
N LEU A 493 8.10 2.45 11.71
CA LEU A 493 7.40 3.16 12.78
C LEU A 493 6.18 3.95 12.28
N ILE A 494 6.40 4.93 11.41
CA ILE A 494 5.38 5.88 10.94
C ILE A 494 5.40 5.92 9.40
N PRO A 495 4.24 5.90 8.72
CA PRO A 495 4.22 6.04 7.26
C PRO A 495 4.89 7.33 6.77
N ILE A 496 5.81 7.20 5.82
CA ILE A 496 6.45 8.31 5.13
C ILE A 496 6.90 7.88 3.74
N GLY A 497 6.90 8.83 2.81
CA GLY A 497 7.56 8.76 1.52
C GLY A 497 8.17 10.11 1.17
N ALA A 498 9.01 10.12 0.14
CA ALA A 498 9.60 11.33 -0.40
C ALA A 498 9.76 11.19 -1.92
N THR A 499 9.47 12.26 -2.66
CA THR A 499 9.88 12.40 -4.06
C THR A 499 11.01 13.40 -4.11
N LEU A 500 12.19 12.96 -4.52
CA LEU A 500 13.35 13.83 -4.68
C LEU A 500 13.43 14.33 -6.11
N LEU A 501 13.78 15.59 -6.30
CA LEU A 501 13.84 16.26 -7.60
C LEU A 501 15.21 16.90 -7.82
N SER A 502 15.67 16.88 -9.06
CA SER A 502 16.76 17.74 -9.48
C SER A 502 16.35 19.22 -9.41
N ALA A 503 17.33 20.12 -9.31
CA ALA A 503 17.05 21.55 -9.27
C ALA A 503 16.30 22.03 -10.53
N ALA A 504 16.73 21.55 -11.70
CA ALA A 504 16.10 21.90 -12.97
C ALA A 504 14.62 21.46 -13.04
N VAL A 505 14.29 20.28 -12.50
CA VAL A 505 12.90 19.79 -12.48
C VAL A 505 12.04 20.64 -11.55
N PHE A 506 12.53 20.95 -10.34
CA PHE A 506 11.76 21.76 -9.41
C PHE A 506 11.53 23.20 -9.91
N GLU A 507 12.52 23.79 -10.56
CA GLU A 507 12.38 25.09 -11.23
C GLU A 507 11.32 25.04 -12.33
N GLN A 508 11.39 24.03 -13.21
CA GLN A 508 10.40 23.83 -14.27
C GLN A 508 8.98 23.62 -13.73
N LEU A 509 8.83 22.81 -12.66
CA LEU A 509 7.54 22.61 -12.00
C LEU A 509 6.97 23.92 -11.46
N SER A 510 7.82 24.69 -10.77
CA SER A 510 7.43 25.97 -10.15
C SER A 510 7.03 27.02 -11.19
N GLN A 511 7.65 27.00 -12.37
CA GLN A 511 7.30 27.89 -13.48
C GLN A 511 6.04 27.44 -14.22
N ALA A 512 5.91 26.14 -14.50
CA ALA A 512 4.82 25.62 -15.31
C ALA A 512 3.50 25.48 -14.54
N ALA A 513 3.56 25.17 -13.25
CA ALA A 513 2.38 24.92 -12.42
C ALA A 513 2.63 25.31 -10.93
N PRO A 514 2.74 26.61 -10.61
CA PRO A 514 3.13 27.08 -9.28
C PRO A 514 2.21 26.59 -8.15
N ASP A 515 0.89 26.57 -8.37
CA ASP A 515 -0.06 26.10 -7.35
C ASP A 515 0.07 24.60 -7.09
N THR A 516 0.30 23.81 -8.16
CA THR A 516 0.57 22.37 -8.02
C THR A 516 1.91 22.14 -7.31
N ALA A 517 2.94 22.94 -7.61
CA ALA A 517 4.23 22.88 -6.92
C ALA A 517 4.07 23.14 -5.42
N TRP A 518 3.30 24.16 -5.05
CA TRP A 518 2.99 24.49 -3.66
C TRP A 518 2.20 23.38 -2.97
N TRP A 519 1.16 22.84 -3.62
CA TRP A 519 0.34 21.76 -3.07
C TRP A 519 1.19 20.51 -2.80
N LEU A 520 2.00 20.08 -3.79
CA LEU A 520 2.91 18.94 -3.66
C LEU A 520 3.94 19.13 -2.53
N ARG A 521 4.34 20.37 -2.25
CA ARG A 521 5.30 20.73 -1.19
C ARG A 521 4.71 20.74 0.22
N THR A 522 3.39 20.81 0.35
CA THR A 522 2.71 21.09 1.63
C THR A 522 1.75 20.00 2.09
N HIS A 523 1.02 19.37 1.16
CA HIS A 523 -0.14 18.52 1.48
C HIS A 523 0.19 17.31 2.39
N TYR A 524 1.36 16.70 2.23
CA TYR A 524 1.77 15.51 3.01
C TYR A 524 2.83 15.79 4.07
N ARG A 525 3.05 17.05 4.45
CA ARG A 525 4.04 17.38 5.47
C ARG A 525 3.65 16.78 6.81
N ASN A 526 4.58 16.05 7.43
CA ASN A 526 4.44 15.53 8.78
C ASN A 526 5.80 15.58 9.48
N GLU A 527 5.95 16.52 10.42
CA GLU A 527 7.25 16.80 11.04
C GLU A 527 7.73 15.65 11.94
N GLN A 528 6.81 14.92 12.58
CA GLN A 528 7.18 13.75 13.38
C GLN A 528 7.74 12.63 12.50
N ALA A 529 7.08 12.33 11.39
CA ALA A 529 7.55 11.34 10.42
C ALA A 529 8.91 11.75 9.84
N ALA A 530 9.09 13.03 9.50
CA ALA A 530 10.35 13.55 8.96
C ALA A 530 11.50 13.46 9.98
N GLY A 531 11.24 13.81 11.25
CA GLY A 531 12.22 13.72 12.32
C GLY A 531 12.65 12.27 12.60
N LEU A 532 11.71 11.33 12.56
CA LEU A 532 12.02 9.91 12.68
C LEU A 532 12.81 9.37 11.48
N ALA A 533 12.46 9.78 10.27
CA ALA A 533 13.21 9.40 9.07
C ALA A 533 14.67 9.89 9.12
N ARG A 534 14.91 11.12 9.57
CA ARG A 534 16.27 11.64 9.80
C ARG A 534 17.04 10.78 10.79
N ALA A 535 16.41 10.46 11.92
CA ALA A 535 17.05 9.65 12.93
C ALA A 535 17.31 8.20 12.46
N ALA A 536 16.41 7.64 11.63
CA ALA A 536 16.60 6.35 11.00
C ALA A 536 17.78 6.34 10.03
N ILE A 537 17.94 7.37 9.20
CA ILE A 537 19.09 7.55 8.31
C ILE A 537 20.39 7.58 9.13
N ALA A 538 20.44 8.44 10.15
CA ALA A 538 21.63 8.61 10.99
C ALA A 538 22.04 7.31 11.72
N ALA A 539 21.06 6.52 12.16
CA ALA A 539 21.33 5.24 12.81
C ALA A 539 21.64 4.11 11.82
N ALA A 540 21.07 4.13 10.62
CA ALA A 540 21.30 3.11 9.60
C ALA A 540 22.70 3.18 9.00
N GLU A 541 23.26 4.39 8.84
CA GLU A 541 24.56 4.60 8.23
C GLU A 541 25.70 3.80 8.89
N PRO A 542 25.84 3.73 10.22
CA PRO A 542 26.80 2.83 10.87
C PRO A 542 26.35 1.36 10.88
N ASP A 543 25.05 1.07 11.07
CA ASP A 543 24.55 -0.32 11.10
C ASP A 543 24.83 -1.08 9.78
N ARG A 544 24.89 -0.35 8.66
CA ARG A 544 25.13 -0.90 7.33
C ARG A 544 26.51 -1.57 7.18
N HIS A 545 27.48 -1.30 8.06
CA HIS A 545 28.80 -1.95 8.03
C HIS A 545 28.74 -3.48 8.20
N ARG A 546 27.65 -4.02 8.76
CA ARG A 546 27.40 -5.46 8.89
C ARG A 546 26.64 -6.06 7.71
N ALA A 547 26.15 -5.24 6.78
CA ALA A 547 25.38 -5.70 5.63
C ALA A 547 26.13 -6.65 4.69
N PRO A 548 27.45 -6.49 4.42
CA PRO A 548 28.17 -7.44 3.57
C PRO A 548 28.16 -8.87 4.11
N GLN A 549 28.31 -9.05 5.44
CA GLN A 549 28.24 -10.36 6.08
C GLN A 549 26.83 -10.96 5.96
N VAL A 550 25.79 -10.14 6.18
CA VAL A 550 24.39 -10.56 6.01
C VAL A 550 24.10 -10.94 4.56
N ALA A 551 24.58 -10.16 3.58
CA ALA A 551 24.43 -10.45 2.16
C ALA A 551 25.10 -11.76 1.76
N ALA A 552 26.30 -12.04 2.27
CA ALA A 552 27.00 -13.30 2.04
C ALA A 552 26.26 -14.50 2.64
N ALA A 553 25.71 -14.36 3.86
CA ALA A 553 24.89 -15.41 4.47
C ALA A 553 23.58 -15.66 3.69
N MET A 554 22.96 -14.59 3.18
CA MET A 554 21.78 -14.70 2.34
C MET A 554 22.09 -15.41 1.02
N GLU A 555 23.19 -15.04 0.35
CA GLU A 555 23.66 -15.70 -0.88
C GLU A 555 23.88 -17.21 -0.64
N GLU A 556 24.57 -17.57 0.45
CA GLU A 556 24.81 -18.97 0.79
C GLU A 556 23.51 -19.74 1.08
N MET A 557 22.57 -19.14 1.82
CA MET A 557 21.25 -19.71 2.07
C MET A 557 20.51 -19.99 0.75
N LEU A 558 20.47 -19.01 -0.16
CA LEU A 558 19.78 -19.11 -1.44
C LEU A 558 20.43 -20.18 -2.33
N ARG A 559 21.77 -20.20 -2.38
CA ARG A 559 22.56 -21.17 -3.15
C ARG A 559 22.33 -22.60 -2.66
N ARG A 560 22.24 -22.83 -1.35
CA ARG A 560 21.89 -24.15 -0.78
C ARG A 560 20.47 -24.56 -1.14
N ALA A 561 19.51 -23.67 -0.97
CA ALA A 561 18.12 -23.94 -1.31
C ALA A 561 17.97 -24.32 -2.79
N ALA A 562 18.65 -23.63 -3.70
CA ALA A 562 18.59 -23.88 -5.14
C ALA A 562 19.11 -25.25 -5.60
N ARG A 563 19.80 -26.02 -4.72
CA ARG A 563 20.18 -27.41 -5.00
C ARG A 563 18.99 -28.38 -4.91
N ALA A 564 17.92 -28.00 -4.19
CA ALA A 564 16.75 -28.84 -4.07
C ALA A 564 15.91 -28.79 -5.38
N PRO A 565 15.41 -29.94 -5.89
CA PRO A 565 14.61 -29.99 -7.13
C PRO A 565 13.33 -29.15 -7.13
N LEU A 566 12.91 -28.67 -5.95
CA LEU A 566 11.78 -27.78 -5.76
C LEU A 566 12.00 -26.40 -6.39
N PHE A 567 13.26 -25.96 -6.50
CA PHE A 567 13.62 -24.64 -7.00
C PHE A 567 14.32 -24.77 -8.36
N ALA A 568 14.03 -23.83 -9.27
CA ALA A 568 14.78 -23.69 -10.53
C ALA A 568 16.07 -22.87 -10.35
N GLY A 569 16.15 -22.08 -9.28
CA GLY A 569 17.26 -21.20 -9.00
C GLY A 569 16.87 -20.10 -8.01
N TYR A 570 17.67 -19.04 -7.98
CA TYR A 570 17.42 -17.85 -7.18
C TYR A 570 17.88 -16.59 -7.91
N ARG A 571 17.47 -15.44 -7.38
CA ARG A 571 17.95 -14.11 -7.76
C ARG A 571 18.34 -13.37 -6.49
N ARG A 572 19.35 -12.50 -6.59
CA ARG A 572 19.77 -11.64 -5.49
C ARG A 572 20.32 -10.32 -6.04
N VAL A 573 19.94 -9.21 -5.42
CA VAL A 573 20.55 -7.89 -5.62
C VAL A 573 20.74 -7.23 -4.26
N GLY A 574 21.99 -7.03 -3.83
CA GLY A 574 22.32 -6.58 -2.48
C GLY A 574 21.65 -7.44 -1.40
N LEU A 575 20.86 -6.80 -0.53
CA LEU A 575 20.05 -7.44 0.52
C LEU A 575 18.60 -7.73 0.07
N LEU A 576 18.35 -7.92 -1.23
CA LEU A 576 17.11 -8.50 -1.76
C LEU A 576 17.41 -9.87 -2.37
N GLY A 577 16.54 -10.84 -2.10
CA GLY A 577 16.65 -12.20 -2.59
C GLY A 577 15.31 -12.83 -2.92
N ARG A 578 15.31 -13.73 -3.90
CA ARG A 578 14.12 -14.46 -4.37
C ARG A 578 14.49 -15.89 -4.72
N LEU A 579 13.83 -16.87 -4.11
CA LEU A 579 13.85 -18.24 -4.63
C LEU A 579 12.80 -18.41 -5.72
N VAL A 580 13.17 -19.08 -6.80
CA VAL A 580 12.30 -19.33 -7.95
C VAL A 580 11.87 -20.79 -7.93
N LEU A 581 10.55 -21.03 -7.85
CA LEU A 581 10.01 -22.40 -7.88
C LEU A 581 10.23 -23.04 -9.26
N SER A 582 10.50 -24.34 -9.25
CA SER A 582 10.70 -25.12 -10.46
C SER A 582 9.40 -25.27 -11.25
N PRO A 583 9.43 -25.11 -12.60
CA PRO A 583 8.32 -25.49 -13.46
C PRO A 583 7.82 -26.92 -13.26
N ARG A 584 8.72 -27.84 -12.84
CA ARG A 584 8.35 -29.23 -12.52
C ARG A 584 7.52 -29.33 -11.25
N ALA A 585 7.67 -28.38 -10.32
CA ALA A 585 6.98 -28.36 -9.04
C ALA A 585 5.57 -27.78 -9.14
N ILE A 586 5.39 -26.69 -9.90
CA ILE A 586 4.12 -25.93 -9.95
C ILE A 586 3.49 -25.84 -11.35
N GLY A 587 4.13 -26.38 -12.38
CA GLY A 587 3.75 -26.20 -13.79
C GLY A 587 4.56 -25.10 -14.46
N ALA A 588 4.62 -25.11 -15.80
CA ALA A 588 5.40 -24.14 -16.58
C ALA A 588 4.80 -22.73 -16.56
N GLN A 589 3.48 -22.64 -16.51
CA GLN A 589 2.73 -21.39 -16.41
C GLN A 589 1.66 -21.54 -15.32
N PRO A 590 2.08 -21.58 -14.04
CA PRO A 590 1.15 -21.74 -12.94
C PRO A 590 0.23 -20.52 -12.87
N ARG A 591 -1.04 -20.73 -12.51
CA ARG A 591 -1.88 -19.61 -12.08
C ARG A 591 -1.20 -18.94 -10.87
N PRO A 592 -1.01 -17.61 -10.85
CA PRO A 592 -0.48 -16.86 -9.70
C PRO A 592 -1.06 -17.26 -8.35
N SER A 593 -2.36 -17.53 -8.25
CA SER A 593 -2.97 -18.04 -7.01
C SER A 593 -2.36 -19.37 -6.53
N VAL A 594 -2.07 -20.29 -7.44
CA VAL A 594 -1.41 -21.58 -7.16
C VAL A 594 0.04 -21.36 -6.73
N GLN A 595 0.77 -20.51 -7.45
CA GLN A 595 2.14 -20.16 -7.09
C GLN A 595 2.23 -19.51 -5.70
N ASN A 596 1.45 -18.45 -5.47
CA ASN A 596 1.38 -17.74 -4.19
C ASN A 596 1.05 -18.68 -3.03
N TYR A 597 0.15 -19.64 -3.26
CA TYR A 597 -0.20 -20.63 -2.27
C TYR A 597 0.95 -21.60 -1.97
N ALA A 598 1.61 -22.15 -2.99
CA ALA A 598 2.77 -23.01 -2.82
C ALA A 598 3.90 -22.30 -2.05
N GLU A 599 4.19 -21.05 -2.42
CA GLU A 599 5.19 -20.23 -1.72
C GLU A 599 4.81 -19.97 -0.26
N ALA A 600 3.53 -19.74 0.03
CA ALA A 600 3.05 -19.54 1.39
C ALA A 600 3.16 -20.83 2.24
N VAL A 601 2.93 -22.01 1.64
CA VAL A 601 3.15 -23.30 2.31
C VAL A 601 4.62 -23.50 2.66
N ILE A 602 5.55 -23.14 1.76
CA ILE A 602 6.99 -23.23 2.04
C ILE A 602 7.39 -22.23 3.13
N ALA A 603 6.90 -20.99 3.08
CA ALA A 603 7.14 -20.00 4.12
C ALA A 603 6.67 -20.50 5.51
N ARG A 604 5.51 -21.16 5.57
CA ARG A 604 5.01 -21.81 6.79
C ARG A 604 5.96 -22.91 7.28
N LEU A 605 6.50 -23.73 6.38
CA LEU A 605 7.44 -24.80 6.74
C LEU A 605 8.73 -24.21 7.32
N ILE A 606 9.27 -23.17 6.69
CA ILE A 606 10.43 -22.41 7.19
C ILE A 606 10.15 -21.89 8.61
N MET A 607 9.01 -21.24 8.82
CA MET A 607 8.61 -20.74 10.14
C MET A 607 8.54 -21.83 11.20
N ARG A 608 7.97 -23.00 10.86
CA ARG A 608 7.80 -24.11 11.82
C ARG A 608 9.08 -24.87 12.12
N ARG A 609 9.97 -25.01 11.14
CA ARG A 609 11.16 -25.88 11.23
C ARG A 609 12.44 -25.11 11.57
N CYS A 610 12.55 -23.88 11.11
CA CYS A 610 13.75 -23.06 11.27
C CYS A 610 13.57 -21.91 12.27
N GLY A 611 12.33 -21.60 12.64
CA GLY A 611 12.02 -20.42 13.45
C GLY A 611 12.34 -19.13 12.69
N ALA A 612 12.05 -19.07 11.38
CA ALA A 612 12.34 -17.91 10.54
C ALA A 612 11.11 -17.47 9.74
N ILE A 613 10.94 -16.17 9.56
CA ILE A 613 9.82 -15.58 8.80
C ILE A 613 10.35 -15.13 7.44
N THR A 614 9.65 -15.53 6.38
CA THR A 614 9.93 -15.10 5.00
C THR A 614 8.63 -14.64 4.35
N LEU A 615 8.72 -13.84 3.29
CA LEU A 615 7.55 -13.36 2.57
C LEU A 615 7.35 -14.14 1.27
N GLN A 616 6.82 -15.36 1.40
CA GLN A 616 6.58 -16.25 0.25
C GLN A 616 7.84 -16.36 -0.61
N LEU A 617 8.95 -16.88 -0.08
CA LEU A 617 10.24 -17.01 -0.80
C LEU A 617 10.94 -15.71 -1.23
N ARG A 618 10.40 -14.53 -0.87
CA ARG A 618 11.15 -13.27 -0.92
C ARG A 618 11.86 -13.06 0.41
N ILE A 619 13.12 -12.69 0.29
CA ILE A 619 14.07 -12.50 1.39
C ILE A 619 14.55 -11.05 1.30
N ALA A 620 14.32 -10.28 2.34
CA ALA A 620 14.69 -8.87 2.42
C ALA A 620 15.03 -8.57 3.89
N PRO A 621 16.16 -9.09 4.39
CA PRO A 621 16.49 -9.03 5.81
C PRO A 621 16.87 -7.61 6.22
N SER A 622 16.90 -7.30 7.51
CA SER A 622 17.50 -6.05 7.98
C SER A 622 19.02 -6.09 7.84
N THR A 623 19.68 -4.94 8.01
CA THR A 623 21.13 -4.88 8.29
C THR A 623 21.46 -5.45 9.66
N ALA A 624 20.46 -5.50 10.55
CA ALA A 624 20.46 -6.06 11.90
C ALA A 624 21.39 -5.39 12.91
N GLY A 625 22.37 -4.59 12.47
CA GLY A 625 23.33 -3.94 13.36
C GLY A 625 23.96 -4.96 14.31
N ALA A 626 23.70 -4.81 15.61
CA ALA A 626 24.16 -5.71 16.66
C ALA A 626 23.60 -7.16 16.55
N ASP A 627 22.43 -7.35 15.93
CA ASP A 627 21.74 -8.65 15.83
C ASP A 627 22.12 -9.43 14.57
N ALA A 628 23.13 -8.99 13.81
CA ALA A 628 23.52 -9.61 12.54
C ALA A 628 23.87 -11.10 12.69
N ASP A 629 24.45 -11.51 13.82
CA ASP A 629 24.82 -12.91 14.04
C ASP A 629 23.59 -13.82 14.21
N GLU A 630 22.52 -13.34 14.86
CA GLU A 630 21.25 -14.09 14.96
C GLU A 630 20.65 -14.29 13.56
N LEU A 631 20.66 -13.24 12.75
CA LEU A 631 20.15 -13.23 11.39
C LEU A 631 20.93 -14.21 10.49
N ILE A 632 22.26 -14.17 10.54
CA ILE A 632 23.15 -15.09 9.80
C ILE A 632 22.90 -16.55 10.22
N ALA A 633 22.79 -16.81 11.52
CA ALA A 633 22.50 -18.15 12.02
C ALA A 633 21.13 -18.67 11.53
N ALA A 634 20.11 -17.80 11.49
CA ALA A 634 18.80 -18.16 10.95
C ALA A 634 18.87 -18.49 9.46
N MET A 635 19.56 -17.69 8.65
CA MET A 635 19.75 -17.96 7.21
C MET A 635 20.44 -19.31 6.97
N SER A 636 21.47 -19.64 7.75
CA SER A 636 22.15 -20.95 7.67
C SER A 636 21.17 -22.11 7.91
N ARG A 637 20.38 -22.05 9.00
CA ARG A 637 19.34 -23.06 9.30
C ARG A 637 18.29 -23.19 8.20
N VAL A 638 17.89 -22.07 7.59
CA VAL A 638 16.92 -22.07 6.48
C VAL A 638 17.52 -22.72 5.24
N GLY A 639 18.77 -22.40 4.90
CA GLY A 639 19.46 -22.96 3.74
C GLY A 639 19.59 -24.48 3.84
N GLU A 640 20.03 -24.99 5.00
CA GLU A 640 20.14 -26.44 5.27
C GLU A 640 18.79 -27.15 5.21
N PHE A 641 17.74 -26.53 5.75
CA PHE A 641 16.39 -27.09 5.70
C PHE A 641 15.88 -27.18 4.26
N LEU A 642 16.02 -26.10 3.48
CA LEU A 642 15.51 -26.04 2.11
C LEU A 642 16.28 -26.95 1.16
N GLU A 643 17.61 -27.08 1.32
CA GLU A 643 18.44 -28.01 0.55
C GLU A 643 17.94 -29.46 0.65
N ARG A 644 17.39 -29.84 1.80
CA ARG A 644 16.88 -31.19 2.08
C ARG A 644 15.36 -31.33 1.96
N LEU A 645 14.63 -30.27 1.59
CA LEU A 645 13.16 -30.28 1.58
C LEU A 645 12.62 -31.10 0.39
N PRO A 646 12.02 -32.29 0.61
CA PRO A 646 11.49 -33.07 -0.49
C PRO A 646 10.13 -32.54 -0.91
N ARG A 647 9.83 -32.57 -2.23
CA ARG A 647 8.56 -32.12 -2.82
C ARG A 647 7.34 -32.70 -2.10
N TRP A 648 7.36 -34.00 -1.81
CA TRP A 648 6.25 -34.68 -1.13
C TRP A 648 5.89 -34.05 0.23
N THR A 649 6.85 -33.46 0.95
CA THR A 649 6.54 -32.74 2.20
C THR A 649 5.71 -31.49 1.94
N VAL A 650 5.96 -30.78 0.84
CA VAL A 650 5.19 -29.61 0.42
C VAL A 650 3.77 -30.04 0.04
N ASP A 651 3.64 -31.09 -0.76
CA ASP A 651 2.34 -31.62 -1.20
C ASP A 651 1.50 -32.13 -0.01
N ARG A 652 2.11 -32.86 0.92
CA ARG A 652 1.44 -33.32 2.15
C ARG A 652 1.00 -32.17 3.04
N THR A 653 1.85 -31.15 3.18
CA THR A 653 1.52 -29.97 4.00
C THR A 653 0.39 -29.17 3.37
N THR A 654 0.37 -29.08 2.04
CA THR A 654 -0.71 -28.48 1.25
C THR A 654 -2.04 -29.18 1.53
N LEU A 655 -2.09 -30.51 1.39
CA LEU A 655 -3.32 -31.29 1.67
C LEU A 655 -3.80 -31.11 3.12
N GLY A 656 -2.89 -31.18 4.10
CA GLY A 656 -3.23 -30.98 5.51
C GLY A 656 -3.72 -29.55 5.83
N ALA A 657 -3.20 -28.54 5.12
CA ALA A 657 -3.63 -27.15 5.28
C ALA A 657 -5.04 -26.91 4.73
N ALA A 658 -5.36 -27.52 3.59
CA ALA A 658 -6.71 -27.50 3.01
C ALA A 658 -7.73 -28.12 4.00
N ALA A 659 -7.43 -29.29 4.56
CA ALA A 659 -8.29 -29.94 5.55
C ALA A 659 -8.51 -29.07 6.82
N GLY A 660 -7.44 -28.47 7.35
CA GLY A 660 -7.55 -27.56 8.50
C GLY A 660 -8.34 -26.28 8.23
N THR A 661 -8.52 -25.91 6.95
CA THR A 661 -9.29 -24.71 6.58
C THR A 661 -10.78 -24.93 6.67
N ILE A 662 -11.26 -26.15 6.40
CA ILE A 662 -12.66 -26.53 6.61
C ILE A 662 -13.04 -26.30 8.09
N GLY A 663 -12.18 -26.76 9.02
CA GLY A 663 -12.39 -26.52 10.45
C GLY A 663 -12.41 -25.04 10.84
N ARG A 664 -11.55 -24.21 10.24
CA ARG A 664 -11.56 -22.75 10.46
C ARG A 664 -12.80 -22.06 9.88
N GLU A 665 -13.28 -22.49 8.72
CA GLU A 665 -14.53 -21.98 8.13
C GLU A 665 -15.74 -22.28 9.02
N ILE A 666 -15.81 -23.50 9.58
CA ILE A 666 -16.86 -23.88 10.55
C ILE A 666 -16.77 -23.01 11.79
N ALA A 667 -15.59 -22.83 12.39
CA ALA A 667 -15.40 -21.99 13.56
C ALA A 667 -15.80 -20.52 13.31
N ALA A 668 -15.44 -19.96 12.16
CA ALA A 668 -15.86 -18.62 11.75
C ALA A 668 -17.39 -18.53 11.57
N GLY A 669 -18.02 -19.58 11.01
CA GLY A 669 -19.48 -19.70 10.91
C GLY A 669 -20.17 -19.70 12.27
N ILE A 670 -19.65 -20.47 13.24
CA ILE A 670 -20.16 -20.51 14.61
C ILE A 670 -19.99 -19.17 15.31
N ALA A 671 -18.85 -18.50 15.15
CA ALA A 671 -18.61 -17.17 15.72
C ALA A 671 -19.64 -16.15 15.19
N ARG A 672 -19.88 -16.13 13.88
CA ARG A 672 -20.93 -15.31 13.25
C ARG A 672 -22.31 -15.59 13.83
N MET A 673 -22.69 -16.87 13.99
CA MET A 673 -23.98 -17.24 14.58
C MET A 673 -24.12 -16.79 16.04
N ARG A 674 -23.10 -17.03 16.87
CA ARG A 674 -23.12 -16.65 18.29
C ARG A 674 -23.25 -15.14 18.48
N GLU A 675 -22.65 -14.35 17.60
CA GLU A 675 -22.75 -12.89 17.68
C GLU A 675 -24.08 -12.37 17.18
N GLY A 676 -24.63 -12.94 16.10
CA GLY A 676 -26.01 -12.67 15.70
C GLY A 676 -27.01 -12.94 16.85
N TYR A 677 -26.70 -13.92 17.71
CA TYR A 677 -27.45 -14.18 18.94
C TYR A 677 -27.13 -13.21 20.09
N GLY A 678 -25.86 -12.84 20.28
CA GLY A 678 -25.42 -11.91 21.34
C GLY A 678 -25.96 -10.49 21.15
N ASP A 679 -25.94 -9.98 19.92
CA ASP A 679 -26.52 -8.68 19.57
C ASP A 679 -28.04 -8.67 19.70
N ARG A 680 -28.71 -9.82 19.49
CA ARG A 680 -30.16 -9.98 19.73
C ARG A 680 -30.52 -10.05 21.22
N LYS A 681 -29.76 -10.81 22.03
CA LYS A 681 -30.01 -10.94 23.47
C LYS A 681 -29.87 -9.62 24.23
N ALA A 682 -28.98 -8.72 23.79
CA ALA A 682 -28.80 -7.40 24.40
C ALA A 682 -29.98 -6.43 24.16
N ARG A 683 -30.95 -6.78 23.32
CA ARG A 683 -32.17 -5.99 23.07
C ARG A 683 -33.36 -6.38 23.95
N SER A 684 -33.23 -7.42 24.78
CA SER A 684 -34.25 -7.66 25.81
C SER A 684 -34.09 -6.56 26.87
N PRO A 685 -35.08 -5.70 27.12
CA PRO A 685 -35.02 -4.82 28.26
C PRO A 685 -34.92 -5.72 29.49
N GLY A 686 -33.82 -5.56 30.23
CA GLY A 686 -33.64 -6.19 31.53
C GLY A 686 -34.56 -5.59 32.56
#